data_AF-A0A1J5RRU1-F1
#
_entry.id   AF-A0A1J5RRU1-F1
#
_cell.length_a   1.000
_cell.length_b   1.000
_cell.length_c   1.000
_cell.angle_alpha   90.00
_cell.angle_beta   90.00
_cell.angle_gamma   90.00
#
_symmetry.space_group_name_H-M   'P 1'
#
loop_
_entity.id
_entity.type
_entity.pdbx_description
1 polymer ?
#
loop_
_entity_poly.entity_id
_entity_poly.type
_entity_poly.pdbx_seq_one_letter_code
_entity_poly.pdbx_strand_id
1 'polypeptide(L)'
;MKWAHDVLTGKPRYIHDSEVVERKCTCVCPACELSLTPVMPGQPLRTRPTAHFRHPAGSEKNDCTLVAARLAATHLLLENGFIELPRRTMSRTATGFSGQDYEVWVEEPGERRLVSGARLHDYATAELTLDDGRKLLVDLTGRREPSSDLDGQAIVTIPLSDPELAKLGPEDIRARLRILPDIRWCAHWNDRALAAKGDAEASQAARDALDDWNDEDEADFRSRLTPGVDAETARHLRRETLLHREIKAILEREQRIVTPGLEVMVTRDPPEEFGGDWESDNLRMTWLTATQTLELDDVQLERRLGRIVPDVIANLGGRQSDTNGITDTWVNDDFEEEIEDTYSMAWPPTLLVEVTVTHGIDEEKRQRIRELNLATLEIDLSILGGRITLEGLCDLVVNQTVGKRWVHHPIFPIKHRRLTAALDAHPVTLRYQERLIELRRPRWLGMPVSHWAVIYLETVTAFHDANVIIRRAQRQHQGDGPKPKLLGTESEAWARVTETAEAMSAHGLPGAADPAMLDEAGLIARILSIQRNKGVGYDVGTGYQVLNAIMQSGKNNKCWDTLYAIAVKAYGLETHFTPDQARKYEGWRQTLSAKVDANDEAYMRPATFDAVLSALFPEMAERINQGYGRLSDKG
;
A
#
# COMPACT_ATOMS: atom_id res chain seq x y z
N MET A 1 -27.37 75.31 -3.23
CA MET A 1 -27.45 74.10 -2.39
C MET A 1 -28.65 74.21 -1.46
N LYS A 2 -29.24 73.10 -1.01
CA LYS A 2 -30.35 73.08 -0.04
C LYS A 2 -29.94 72.68 1.37
N TRP A 3 -28.67 72.36 1.57
CA TRP A 3 -28.13 71.86 2.83
C TRP A 3 -27.00 72.77 3.33
N ALA A 4 -26.85 72.90 4.64
CA ALA A 4 -25.82 73.69 5.31
C ALA A 4 -25.46 73.06 6.67
N HIS A 5 -24.43 73.56 7.36
CA HIS A 5 -24.21 73.28 8.79
C HIS A 5 -24.71 74.44 9.63
N ASP A 6 -25.31 74.13 10.78
CA ASP A 6 -25.45 75.12 11.85
C ASP A 6 -24.12 75.28 12.60
N VAL A 7 -23.58 76.49 12.65
CA VAL A 7 -22.30 76.82 13.31
C VAL A 7 -22.28 76.41 14.77
N LEU A 8 -23.40 76.54 15.47
CA LEU A 8 -23.48 76.31 16.92
C LEU A 8 -23.57 74.83 17.28
N THR A 9 -24.33 74.07 16.51
CA THR A 9 -24.60 72.65 16.82
C THR A 9 -23.80 71.68 15.96
N GLY A 10 -23.17 72.17 14.89
CA GLY A 10 -22.55 71.35 13.86
C GLY A 10 -23.53 70.49 13.07
N LYS A 11 -24.84 70.56 13.35
CA LYS A 11 -25.83 69.69 12.72
C LYS A 11 -26.09 70.09 11.25
N PRO A 12 -26.26 69.12 10.35
CA PRO A 12 -26.78 69.38 9.01
C PRO A 12 -28.16 70.03 9.10
N ARG A 13 -28.40 71.05 8.28
CA ARG A 13 -29.68 71.76 8.19
C ARG A 13 -30.17 71.78 6.75
N TYR A 14 -31.39 71.32 6.54
CA TYR A 14 -32.10 71.46 5.29
C TYR A 14 -32.77 72.84 5.22
N ILE A 15 -32.85 73.41 4.02
CA ILE A 15 -33.38 74.77 3.80
C ILE A 15 -34.82 74.97 4.30
N HIS A 16 -35.59 73.90 4.47
CA HIS A 16 -36.96 73.93 5.00
C HIS A 16 -37.09 73.47 6.47
N ASP A 17 -35.97 73.22 7.17
CA ASP A 17 -36.01 72.94 8.60
C ASP A 17 -36.58 74.14 9.37
N SER A 18 -37.39 73.88 10.39
CA SER A 18 -38.02 74.91 11.22
C SER A 18 -37.03 75.96 11.72
N GLU A 19 -35.85 75.52 12.16
CA GLU A 19 -34.80 76.37 12.70
C GLU A 19 -34.19 77.30 11.65
N VAL A 20 -34.15 76.87 10.38
CA VAL A 20 -33.66 77.69 9.26
C VAL A 20 -34.73 78.72 8.87
N VAL A 21 -35.98 78.28 8.75
CA VAL A 21 -37.12 79.14 8.37
C VAL A 21 -37.36 80.21 9.43
N GLU A 22 -37.27 79.85 10.70
CA GLU A 22 -37.43 80.75 11.86
C GLU A 22 -36.16 81.55 12.18
N ARG A 23 -35.08 81.39 11.40
CA ARG A 23 -33.76 82.05 11.58
C ARG A 23 -33.14 81.84 12.97
N LYS A 24 -33.36 80.66 13.55
CA LYS A 24 -32.83 80.26 14.88
C LYS A 24 -31.46 79.58 14.80
N CYS A 25 -30.94 79.31 13.61
CA CYS A 25 -29.60 78.73 13.40
C CYS A 25 -28.73 79.61 12.49
N THR A 26 -27.41 79.52 12.66
CA THR A 26 -26.44 80.23 11.81
C THR A 26 -25.87 79.25 10.81
N CYS A 27 -26.29 79.34 9.55
CA CYS A 27 -25.92 78.37 8.52
C CYS A 27 -24.59 78.73 7.84
N VAL A 28 -23.65 77.78 7.75
CA VAL A 28 -22.38 77.88 7.01
C VAL A 28 -22.25 76.77 5.97
N CYS A 29 -21.40 77.01 4.97
CA CYS A 29 -21.10 76.00 3.95
C CYS A 29 -20.18 74.92 4.53
N PRO A 30 -20.49 73.63 4.34
CA PRO A 30 -19.63 72.53 4.80
C PRO A 30 -18.27 72.43 4.11
N ALA A 31 -18.05 73.12 2.99
CA ALA A 31 -16.80 73.04 2.23
C ALA A 31 -15.89 74.25 2.41
N CYS A 32 -16.44 75.47 2.34
CA CYS A 32 -15.66 76.71 2.42
C CYS A 32 -15.87 77.48 3.72
N GLU A 33 -16.70 76.97 4.64
CA GLU A 33 -17.01 77.54 5.96
C GLU A 33 -17.63 78.95 5.96
N LEU A 34 -17.84 79.54 4.77
CA LEU A 34 -18.48 80.84 4.62
C LEU A 34 -19.93 80.80 5.08
N SER A 35 -20.38 81.88 5.71
CA SER A 35 -21.78 82.07 6.11
C SER A 35 -22.70 82.06 4.89
N LEU A 36 -23.77 81.27 5.01
CA LEU A 36 -24.77 81.07 3.97
C LEU A 36 -26.05 81.85 4.28
N THR A 37 -26.56 82.56 3.27
CA THR A 37 -27.84 83.25 3.39
C THR A 37 -28.97 82.34 2.89
N PRO A 38 -29.96 81.97 3.72
CA PRO A 38 -31.14 81.24 3.24
C PRO A 38 -31.99 82.16 2.37
N VAL A 39 -32.31 81.72 1.15
CA VAL A 39 -33.18 82.42 0.20
C VAL A 39 -34.46 81.61 0.07
N MET A 40 -35.54 82.12 0.67
CA MET A 40 -36.88 81.52 0.61
C MET A 40 -37.70 82.21 -0.48
N PRO A 41 -38.29 81.46 -1.43
CA PRO A 41 -39.22 82.02 -2.39
C PRO A 41 -40.51 82.48 -1.71
N GLY A 42 -40.86 83.76 -1.85
CA GLY A 42 -42.21 84.24 -1.54
C GLY A 42 -43.21 83.74 -2.59
N GLN A 43 -44.47 83.47 -2.19
CA GLN A 43 -45.52 83.18 -3.17
C GLN A 43 -45.93 84.46 -3.94
N PRO A 44 -46.32 84.37 -5.23
CA PRO A 44 -46.33 83.20 -6.10
C PRO A 44 -45.18 83.19 -7.12
N LEU A 45 -44.61 82.01 -7.42
CA LEU A 45 -43.53 81.85 -8.42
C LEU A 45 -43.94 80.89 -9.55
N ARG A 46 -44.03 81.43 -10.76
CA ARG A 46 -44.00 80.66 -12.02
C ARG A 46 -42.53 80.38 -12.35
N THR A 47 -42.13 79.11 -12.19
CA THR A 47 -40.78 78.52 -12.38
C THR A 47 -39.65 79.07 -11.50
N ARG A 48 -38.72 78.16 -11.14
CA ARG A 48 -37.58 78.29 -10.20
C ARG A 48 -37.08 79.74 -9.98
N PRO A 49 -36.92 80.19 -8.73
CA PRO A 49 -36.01 79.52 -7.82
C PRO A 49 -36.72 78.78 -6.68
N THR A 50 -36.31 77.54 -6.48
CA THR A 50 -36.58 76.76 -5.27
C THR A 50 -35.80 77.38 -4.09
N ALA A 51 -36.27 77.18 -2.86
CA ALA A 51 -35.54 77.59 -1.67
C ALA A 51 -34.12 77.04 -1.69
N HIS A 52 -33.13 77.88 -1.42
CA HIS A 52 -31.72 77.49 -1.43
C HIS A 52 -30.88 78.38 -0.51
N PHE A 53 -29.72 77.86 -0.09
CA PHE A 53 -28.66 78.64 0.52
C PHE A 53 -27.78 79.28 -0.55
N ARG A 54 -27.44 80.56 -0.32
CA ARG A 54 -26.62 81.39 -1.20
C ARG A 54 -25.34 81.83 -0.50
N HIS A 55 -24.20 81.68 -1.17
CA HIS A 55 -22.89 82.17 -0.73
C HIS A 55 -22.75 83.70 -0.90
N PRO A 56 -21.81 84.35 -0.18
CA PRO A 56 -21.42 85.73 -0.42
C PRO A 56 -21.00 85.98 -1.88
N ALA A 57 -21.10 87.23 -2.34
CA ALA A 57 -20.68 87.59 -3.70
C ALA A 57 -19.15 87.48 -3.83
N GLY A 58 -18.67 86.87 -4.93
CA GLY A 58 -17.23 86.70 -5.21
C GLY A 58 -16.57 85.45 -4.66
N SER A 59 -17.29 84.57 -3.94
CA SER A 59 -16.72 83.32 -3.41
C SER A 59 -16.37 82.31 -4.51
N GLU A 60 -15.20 81.66 -4.41
CA GLU A 60 -14.88 80.46 -5.18
C GLU A 60 -15.76 79.30 -4.70
N LYS A 61 -16.45 78.63 -5.64
CA LYS A 61 -17.52 77.65 -5.34
C LYS A 61 -17.12 76.22 -5.67
N ASN A 62 -15.83 75.95 -5.88
CA ASN A 62 -15.37 74.63 -6.30
C ASN A 62 -15.76 73.62 -5.20
N ASP A 63 -16.45 72.55 -5.62
CA ASP A 63 -16.92 71.41 -4.82
C ASP A 63 -17.92 71.66 -3.67
N CYS A 64 -18.31 72.90 -3.37
CA CYS A 64 -19.26 73.22 -2.29
C CYS A 64 -20.62 72.49 -2.43
N THR A 65 -21.10 72.30 -3.66
CA THR A 65 -22.35 71.59 -3.93
C THR A 65 -22.20 70.09 -3.69
N LEU A 66 -21.04 69.53 -4.00
CA LEU A 66 -20.73 68.11 -3.87
C LEU A 66 -20.57 67.71 -2.39
N VAL A 67 -19.84 68.51 -1.61
CA VAL A 67 -19.72 68.29 -0.15
C VAL A 67 -21.09 68.43 0.54
N ALA A 68 -21.93 69.38 0.10
CA ALA A 68 -23.28 69.52 0.62
C ALA A 68 -24.19 68.32 0.29
N ALA A 69 -24.02 67.70 -0.88
CA ALA A 69 -24.73 66.47 -1.25
C ALA A 69 -24.31 65.30 -0.34
N ARG A 70 -23.00 65.15 -0.10
CA ARG A 70 -22.42 64.12 0.77
C ARG A 70 -22.85 64.29 2.23
N LEU A 71 -22.93 65.53 2.70
CA LEU A 71 -23.47 65.87 4.01
C LEU A 71 -24.94 65.44 4.15
N ALA A 72 -25.76 65.80 3.15
CA ALA A 72 -27.17 65.42 3.12
C ALA A 72 -27.34 63.89 3.14
N ALA A 73 -26.58 63.19 2.30
CA ALA A 73 -26.63 61.72 2.22
C ALA A 73 -26.22 61.07 3.55
N THR A 74 -25.14 61.53 4.18
CA THR A 74 -24.65 61.00 5.47
C THR A 74 -25.67 61.21 6.59
N HIS A 75 -26.29 62.39 6.64
CA HIS A 75 -27.34 62.67 7.61
C HIS A 75 -28.56 61.77 7.42
N LEU A 76 -28.98 61.57 6.18
CA LEU A 76 -30.15 60.75 5.86
C LEU A 76 -29.89 59.25 6.05
N LEU A 77 -28.64 58.78 5.98
CA LEU A 77 -28.28 57.42 6.39
C LEU A 77 -28.53 57.21 7.89
N LEU A 78 -28.25 58.22 8.73
CA LEU A 78 -28.57 58.20 10.15
C LEU A 78 -30.08 58.24 10.40
N GLU A 79 -30.82 59.10 9.69
CA GLU A 79 -32.28 59.19 9.84
C GLU A 79 -33.03 57.96 9.31
N ASN A 80 -32.53 57.33 8.23
CA ASN A 80 -33.07 56.06 7.70
C ASN A 80 -32.89 54.91 8.69
N GLY A 81 -31.88 54.99 9.55
CA GLY A 81 -31.66 54.07 10.67
C GLY A 81 -30.99 52.74 10.32
N PHE A 82 -30.73 52.41 9.04
CA PHE A 82 -30.02 51.19 8.65
C PHE A 82 -29.23 51.31 7.34
N ILE A 83 -28.26 50.43 7.15
CA ILE A 83 -27.47 50.22 5.93
C ILE A 83 -27.49 48.74 5.54
N GLU A 84 -27.60 48.45 4.24
CA GLU A 84 -27.54 47.09 3.68
C GLU A 84 -26.15 46.87 3.09
N LEU A 85 -25.32 46.09 3.77
CA LEU A 85 -23.97 45.78 3.35
C LEU A 85 -23.98 44.56 2.41
N PRO A 86 -23.29 44.62 1.27
CA PRO A 86 -23.25 43.53 0.32
C PRO A 86 -22.49 42.33 0.90
N ARG A 87 -22.69 41.15 0.33
CA ARG A 87 -21.80 40.00 0.58
C ARG A 87 -20.37 40.34 0.18
N ARG A 88 -19.40 39.76 0.87
CA ARG A 88 -17.98 39.89 0.56
C ARG A 88 -17.47 38.54 0.06
N THR A 89 -17.05 38.48 -1.20
CA THR A 89 -16.41 37.30 -1.80
C THR A 89 -14.91 37.54 -2.00
N MET A 90 -14.11 36.47 -1.89
CA MET A 90 -12.66 36.49 -2.13
C MET A 90 -12.25 35.15 -2.73
N SER A 91 -11.43 35.17 -3.79
CA SER A 91 -10.77 33.95 -4.27
C SER A 91 -9.40 33.80 -3.63
N ARG A 92 -9.02 32.56 -3.36
CA ARG A 92 -7.70 32.17 -2.83
C ARG A 92 -7.22 30.95 -3.61
N THR A 93 -5.91 30.86 -3.80
CA THR A 93 -5.30 29.80 -4.62
C THR A 93 -4.13 29.19 -3.87
N ALA A 94 -4.06 27.86 -3.87
CA ALA A 94 -2.89 27.10 -3.46
C ALA A 94 -2.30 26.41 -4.70
N THR A 95 -0.98 26.41 -4.84
CA THR A 95 -0.29 25.73 -5.95
C THR A 95 0.34 24.44 -5.42
N GLY A 96 -0.04 23.30 -5.99
CA GLY A 96 0.54 22.01 -5.63
C GLY A 96 1.94 21.79 -6.20
N PHE A 97 2.64 20.74 -5.75
CA PHE A 97 4.00 20.44 -6.25
C PHE A 97 4.00 20.04 -7.73
N SER A 98 2.86 19.63 -8.28
CA SER A 98 2.69 19.38 -9.71
C SER A 98 2.72 20.66 -10.56
N GLY A 99 2.58 21.83 -9.92
CA GLY A 99 2.41 23.14 -10.55
C GLY A 99 0.96 23.49 -10.88
N GLN A 100 -0.01 22.70 -10.41
CA GLN A 100 -1.43 22.99 -10.57
C GLN A 100 -1.94 23.94 -9.48
N ASP A 101 -2.79 24.89 -9.91
CA ASP A 101 -3.49 25.80 -9.03
C ASP A 101 -4.86 25.24 -8.60
N TYR A 102 -5.15 25.35 -7.30
CA TYR A 102 -6.40 24.99 -6.66
C TYR A 102 -7.07 26.26 -6.16
N GLU A 103 -7.93 26.86 -6.99
CA GLU A 103 -8.67 28.08 -6.66
C GLU A 103 -9.99 27.75 -5.93
N VAL A 104 -10.23 28.44 -4.82
CA VAL A 104 -11.48 28.38 -4.05
C VAL A 104 -12.07 29.77 -3.86
N TRP A 105 -13.39 29.83 -3.78
CA TRP A 105 -14.14 31.07 -3.53
C TRP A 105 -14.77 31.00 -2.15
N VAL A 106 -14.35 31.90 -1.27
CA VAL A 106 -14.92 32.05 0.06
C VAL A 106 -15.77 33.31 0.15
N GLU A 107 -16.81 33.25 0.97
CA GLU A 107 -17.73 34.37 1.16
C GLU A 107 -18.07 34.64 2.63
N GLU A 108 -18.36 35.91 2.89
CA GLU A 108 -19.09 36.41 4.05
C GLU A 108 -20.46 36.91 3.58
N PRO A 109 -21.55 36.49 4.24
CA PRO A 109 -22.90 36.87 3.85
C PRO A 109 -23.10 38.38 4.01
N GLY A 110 -23.99 38.95 3.18
CA GLY A 110 -24.39 40.34 3.33
C GLY A 110 -25.13 40.58 4.65
N GLU A 111 -24.98 41.78 5.21
CA GLU A 111 -25.54 42.12 6.51
C GLU A 111 -26.39 43.39 6.43
N ARG A 112 -27.57 43.39 7.06
CA ARG A 112 -28.34 44.61 7.31
C ARG A 112 -28.08 45.09 8.73
N ARG A 113 -27.54 46.30 8.89
CA ARG A 113 -27.12 46.85 10.19
C ARG A 113 -27.80 48.17 10.48
N LEU A 114 -28.20 48.37 11.73
CA LEU A 114 -28.75 49.66 12.15
C LEU A 114 -27.62 50.68 12.30
N VAL A 115 -27.88 51.93 11.92
CA VAL A 115 -26.91 53.04 12.04
C VAL A 115 -27.24 53.83 13.29
N SER A 116 -26.36 53.75 14.30
CA SER A 116 -26.52 54.43 15.60
C SER A 116 -25.88 55.83 15.61
N GLY A 117 -24.92 56.08 14.71
CA GLY A 117 -24.27 57.36 14.55
C GLY A 117 -23.71 57.54 13.14
N ALA A 118 -23.70 58.77 12.64
CA ALA A 118 -23.07 59.11 11.37
C ALA A 118 -22.44 60.51 11.44
N ARG A 119 -21.22 60.63 10.93
CA ARG A 119 -20.53 61.92 10.80
C ARG A 119 -19.71 61.98 9.53
N LEU A 120 -19.61 63.14 8.90
CA LEU A 120 -18.55 63.35 7.91
C LEU A 120 -17.21 63.34 8.63
N HIS A 121 -16.27 62.54 8.13
CA HIS A 121 -14.89 62.54 8.58
C HIS A 121 -14.08 63.58 7.80
N ASP A 122 -14.29 63.66 6.49
CA ASP A 122 -13.72 64.64 5.58
C ASP A 122 -14.70 64.92 4.41
N TYR A 123 -14.28 65.69 3.40
CA TYR A 123 -15.14 66.05 2.24
C TYR A 123 -15.57 64.88 1.34
N ALA A 124 -14.96 63.71 1.49
CA ALA A 124 -15.16 62.51 0.69
C ALA A 124 -15.57 61.27 1.51
N THR A 125 -15.30 61.25 2.82
CA THR A 125 -15.47 60.08 3.68
C THR A 125 -16.43 60.37 4.82
N ALA A 126 -17.38 59.47 5.05
CA ALA A 126 -18.20 59.44 6.27
C ALA A 126 -17.78 58.28 7.18
N GLU A 127 -17.92 58.47 8.48
CA GLU A 127 -17.81 57.40 9.48
C GLU A 127 -19.21 57.10 10.02
N LEU A 128 -19.65 55.85 9.86
CA LEU A 128 -20.87 55.32 10.44
C LEU A 128 -20.52 54.47 11.67
N THR A 129 -21.29 54.62 12.75
CA THR A 129 -21.29 53.72 13.89
C THR A 129 -22.50 52.82 13.78
N LEU A 130 -22.27 51.50 13.81
CA LEU A 130 -23.31 50.49 13.73
C LEU A 130 -23.90 50.21 15.13
N ASP A 131 -24.99 49.45 15.20
CA ASP A 131 -25.66 49.06 16.45
C ASP A 131 -24.84 48.14 17.35
N ASP A 132 -23.98 47.32 16.77
CA ASP A 132 -23.02 46.46 17.49
C ASP A 132 -21.74 47.20 17.94
N GLY A 133 -21.67 48.51 17.69
CA GLY A 133 -20.53 49.36 18.05
C GLY A 133 -19.38 49.37 17.04
N ARG A 134 -19.43 48.58 15.96
CA ARG A 134 -18.43 48.64 14.88
C ARG A 134 -18.49 49.98 14.16
N LYS A 135 -17.33 50.41 13.67
CA LYS A 135 -17.19 51.62 12.83
C LYS A 135 -16.96 51.23 11.38
N LEU A 136 -17.75 51.83 10.49
CA LEU A 136 -17.69 51.63 9.05
C LEU A 136 -17.36 52.96 8.38
N LEU A 137 -16.27 53.01 7.62
CA LEU A 137 -15.98 54.14 6.77
C LEU A 137 -16.70 53.99 5.43
N VAL A 138 -17.24 55.10 4.94
CA VAL A 138 -17.99 55.16 3.68
C VAL A 138 -17.32 56.19 2.80
N ASP A 139 -16.64 55.74 1.74
CA ASP A 139 -16.20 56.60 0.66
C ASP A 139 -17.43 57.03 -0.15
N LEU A 140 -17.71 58.33 -0.16
CA LEU A 140 -18.86 58.93 -0.84
C LEU A 140 -18.50 59.38 -2.26
N THR A 141 -17.30 59.06 -2.76
CA THR A 141 -16.88 59.42 -4.12
C THR A 141 -17.28 58.39 -5.17
N GLY A 142 -17.34 57.10 -4.79
CA GLY A 142 -17.52 56.00 -5.72
C GLY A 142 -16.24 55.60 -6.46
N ARG A 143 -15.08 56.16 -6.09
CA ARG A 143 -13.82 56.02 -6.84
C ARG A 143 -12.76 55.23 -6.09
N ARG A 144 -13.00 54.86 -4.84
CA ARG A 144 -12.03 54.13 -4.04
C ARG A 144 -11.90 52.70 -4.52
N GLU A 145 -10.69 52.32 -4.91
CA GLU A 145 -10.36 50.95 -5.27
C GLU A 145 -10.27 50.04 -4.03
N PRO A 146 -10.49 48.72 -4.18
CA PRO A 146 -10.28 47.77 -3.11
C PRO A 146 -8.82 47.80 -2.62
N SER A 147 -8.61 47.74 -1.31
CA SER A 147 -7.28 47.73 -0.70
C SER A 147 -7.22 46.67 0.39
N SER A 148 -6.20 45.82 0.30
CA SER A 148 -5.92 44.73 1.26
C SER A 148 -5.20 45.18 2.52
N ASP A 149 -4.66 46.41 2.56
CA ASP A 149 -3.65 46.82 3.54
C ASP A 149 -4.25 47.57 4.75
N LEU A 150 -5.58 47.64 4.83
CA LEU A 150 -6.32 48.37 5.85
C LEU A 150 -6.77 47.41 6.95
N ASP A 151 -5.79 46.87 7.68
CA ASP A 151 -6.01 45.83 8.69
C ASP A 151 -7.01 46.30 9.77
N GLY A 152 -8.11 45.55 9.93
CA GLY A 152 -9.18 45.82 10.88
C GLY A 152 -10.12 46.99 10.55
N GLN A 153 -9.94 47.70 9.43
CA GLN A 153 -10.87 48.75 9.00
C GLN A 153 -11.85 48.23 7.95
N ALA A 154 -13.13 48.60 8.10
CA ALA A 154 -14.16 48.31 7.13
C ALA A 154 -14.49 49.58 6.34
N ILE A 155 -14.40 49.48 5.02
CA ILE A 155 -14.64 50.58 4.09
C ILE A 155 -15.55 50.10 2.96
N VAL A 156 -16.64 50.81 2.75
CA VAL A 156 -17.47 50.69 1.56
C VAL A 156 -17.40 51.94 0.72
N THR A 157 -17.63 51.81 -0.59
CA THR A 157 -17.78 52.96 -1.48
C THR A 157 -19.22 53.09 -1.97
N ILE A 158 -19.71 54.32 -2.03
CA ILE A 158 -21.02 54.70 -2.54
C ILE A 158 -20.83 55.87 -3.52
N PRO A 159 -21.24 55.76 -4.79
CA PRO A 159 -21.06 56.81 -5.78
C PRO A 159 -22.00 58.00 -5.55
N LEU A 160 -21.62 58.90 -4.65
CA LEU A 160 -22.36 60.14 -4.34
C LEU A 160 -21.66 61.37 -4.91
N SER A 161 -21.25 61.26 -6.18
CA SER A 161 -20.56 62.34 -6.91
C SER A 161 -21.51 63.18 -7.79
N ASP A 162 -22.83 62.97 -7.70
CA ASP A 162 -23.84 63.74 -8.44
C ASP A 162 -24.19 65.05 -7.69
N PRO A 163 -23.82 66.24 -8.22
CA PRO A 163 -24.13 67.52 -7.59
C PRO A 163 -25.65 67.82 -7.51
N GLU A 164 -26.49 67.13 -8.29
CA GLU A 164 -27.94 67.30 -8.22
C GLU A 164 -28.51 66.84 -6.87
N LEU A 165 -27.85 65.91 -6.17
CA LEU A 165 -28.25 65.44 -4.84
C LEU A 165 -28.38 66.60 -3.83
N ALA A 166 -27.50 67.61 -3.89
CA ALA A 166 -27.56 68.77 -3.00
C ALA A 166 -28.74 69.72 -3.28
N LYS A 167 -29.49 69.48 -4.36
CA LYS A 167 -30.69 70.23 -4.75
C LYS A 167 -31.98 69.46 -4.42
N LEU A 168 -31.88 68.20 -4.01
CA LEU A 168 -33.00 67.35 -3.64
C LEU A 168 -33.44 67.60 -2.18
N GLY A 169 -34.68 67.22 -1.87
CA GLY A 169 -35.19 67.19 -0.49
C GLY A 169 -34.86 65.88 0.23
N PRO A 170 -35.07 65.83 1.56
CA PRO A 170 -34.83 64.63 2.37
C PRO A 170 -35.43 63.35 1.79
N GLU A 171 -36.72 63.36 1.44
CA GLU A 171 -37.42 62.18 0.89
C GLU A 171 -36.87 61.71 -0.46
N ASP A 172 -36.55 62.65 -1.35
CA ASP A 172 -35.99 62.34 -2.67
C ASP A 172 -34.58 61.73 -2.57
N ILE A 173 -33.76 62.24 -1.65
CA ILE A 173 -32.43 61.68 -1.38
C ILE A 173 -32.56 60.30 -0.72
N ARG A 174 -33.52 60.10 0.21
CA ARG A 174 -33.79 58.77 0.79
C ARG A 174 -34.23 57.76 -0.26
N ALA A 175 -35.15 58.13 -1.16
CA ALA A 175 -35.57 57.28 -2.27
C ALA A 175 -34.37 56.93 -3.18
N ARG A 176 -33.48 57.90 -3.45
CA ARG A 176 -32.26 57.67 -4.23
C ARG A 176 -31.27 56.75 -3.51
N LEU A 177 -31.06 56.92 -2.21
CA LEU A 177 -30.21 56.04 -1.39
C LEU A 177 -30.77 54.62 -1.27
N ARG A 178 -32.10 54.43 -1.39
CA ARG A 178 -32.73 53.09 -1.41
C ARG A 178 -32.61 52.37 -2.76
N ILE A 179 -32.63 53.11 -3.87
CA ILE A 179 -32.67 52.53 -5.24
C ILE A 179 -31.25 52.29 -5.81
N LEU A 180 -30.23 52.98 -5.29
CA LEU A 180 -28.97 53.17 -6.00
C LEU A 180 -27.65 52.94 -5.25
N PRO A 181 -27.57 52.25 -4.10
CA PRO A 181 -26.26 52.12 -3.50
C PRO A 181 -25.66 50.87 -4.14
N ASP A 182 -24.90 51.08 -5.24
CA ASP A 182 -23.95 50.10 -5.75
C ASP A 182 -22.80 50.03 -4.72
N ILE A 183 -23.14 49.63 -3.48
CA ILE A 183 -22.23 49.55 -2.35
C ILE A 183 -21.26 48.44 -2.68
N ARG A 184 -19.98 48.77 -2.63
CA ARG A 184 -18.91 47.79 -2.83
C ARG A 184 -17.95 47.87 -1.66
N TRP A 185 -17.48 46.71 -1.21
CA TRP A 185 -16.41 46.63 -0.23
C TRP A 185 -15.10 47.13 -0.87
N CYS A 186 -14.48 48.11 -0.22
CA CYS A 186 -13.08 48.46 -0.48
C CYS A 186 -12.15 47.71 0.50
N ALA A 187 -12.59 47.50 1.74
CA ALA A 187 -11.93 46.68 2.76
C ALA A 187 -12.98 46.17 3.76
N HIS A 188 -12.84 44.96 4.27
CA HIS A 188 -13.77 44.35 5.23
C HIS A 188 -13.06 43.99 6.54
N TRP A 189 -13.77 44.11 7.68
CA TRP A 189 -13.21 43.78 8.99
C TRP A 189 -12.75 42.31 9.11
N ASN A 190 -13.38 41.40 8.36
CA ASN A 190 -13.01 39.98 8.31
C ASN A 190 -12.13 39.63 7.10
N ASP A 191 -11.61 40.58 6.31
CA ASP A 191 -10.82 40.21 5.11
C ASP A 191 -9.65 39.29 5.44
N ARG A 192 -8.98 39.50 6.60
CA ARG A 192 -7.91 38.61 7.08
C ARG A 192 -8.41 37.21 7.47
N ALA A 193 -9.53 37.13 8.18
CA ALA A 193 -10.11 35.83 8.58
C ALA A 193 -10.65 35.06 7.36
N LEU A 194 -11.27 35.77 6.43
CA LEU A 194 -11.77 35.23 5.17
C LEU A 194 -10.62 34.76 4.27
N ALA A 195 -9.53 35.54 4.18
CA ALA A 195 -8.31 35.13 3.50
C ALA A 195 -7.73 33.85 4.11
N ALA A 196 -7.59 33.79 5.44
CA ALA A 196 -7.09 32.60 6.13
C ALA A 196 -7.99 31.36 5.91
N LYS A 197 -9.32 31.55 5.89
CA LYS A 197 -10.28 30.48 5.54
C LYS A 197 -10.07 29.99 4.11
N GLY A 198 -9.97 30.90 3.14
CA GLY A 198 -9.76 30.54 1.74
C GLY A 198 -8.39 29.90 1.49
N ASP A 199 -7.34 30.33 2.18
CA ASP A 199 -6.02 29.67 2.15
C ASP A 199 -6.12 28.23 2.67
N ALA A 200 -6.81 28.02 3.79
CA ALA A 200 -7.02 26.69 4.35
C ALA A 200 -7.85 25.78 3.42
N GLU A 201 -8.92 26.30 2.81
CA GLU A 201 -9.74 25.55 1.85
C GLU A 201 -8.98 25.23 0.55
N ALA A 202 -8.16 26.16 0.05
CA ALA A 202 -7.32 25.93 -1.13
C ALA A 202 -6.25 24.86 -0.87
N SER A 203 -5.56 24.95 0.27
CA SER A 203 -4.60 23.93 0.70
C SER A 203 -5.28 22.58 0.93
N GLN A 204 -6.49 22.55 1.49
CA GLN A 204 -7.25 21.30 1.64
C GLN A 204 -7.61 20.70 0.28
N ALA A 205 -8.03 21.50 -0.70
CA ALA A 205 -8.29 21.02 -2.06
C ALA A 205 -7.02 20.41 -2.71
N ALA A 206 -5.85 21.00 -2.50
CA ALA A 206 -4.58 20.43 -2.95
C ALA A 206 -4.25 19.11 -2.24
N ARG A 207 -4.53 18.99 -0.93
CA ARG A 207 -4.37 17.73 -0.16
C ARG A 207 -5.30 16.64 -0.65
N ASP A 208 -6.57 16.97 -0.85
CA ASP A 208 -7.59 16.04 -1.33
C ASP A 208 -7.24 15.52 -2.73
N ALA A 209 -6.52 16.31 -3.52
CA ALA A 209 -5.97 15.94 -4.82
C ALA A 209 -4.60 15.24 -4.78
N LEU A 210 -4.04 14.99 -3.58
CA LEU A 210 -2.70 14.42 -3.36
C LEU A 210 -1.60 15.22 -4.06
N ASP A 211 -1.64 16.55 -3.91
CA ASP A 211 -0.72 17.49 -4.55
C ASP A 211 -0.20 18.57 -3.59
N ASP A 212 -0.60 18.54 -2.31
CA ASP A 212 -0.08 19.43 -1.27
C ASP A 212 1.36 19.06 -0.88
N TRP A 213 2.20 20.07 -0.70
CA TRP A 213 3.61 19.91 -0.39
C TRP A 213 4.14 21.19 0.26
N ASN A 214 4.46 21.11 1.55
CA ASN A 214 4.88 22.29 2.31
C ASN A 214 6.42 22.46 2.36
N ASP A 215 6.88 23.57 2.94
CA ASP A 215 8.32 23.87 3.04
C ASP A 215 9.09 22.86 3.90
N GLU A 216 8.44 22.24 4.90
CA GLU A 216 9.06 21.20 5.73
C GLU A 216 9.23 19.89 4.94
N ASP A 217 8.21 19.49 4.17
CA ASP A 217 8.25 18.34 3.26
C ASP A 217 9.37 18.53 2.22
N GLU A 218 9.50 19.72 1.65
CA GLU A 218 10.55 20.05 0.68
C GLU A 218 11.95 20.00 1.31
N ALA A 219 12.10 20.48 2.55
CA ALA A 219 13.37 20.43 3.26
C ALA A 219 13.80 18.98 3.56
N ASP A 220 12.90 18.13 4.06
CA ASP A 220 13.19 16.71 4.33
C ASP A 220 13.51 15.95 3.03
N PHE A 221 12.69 16.13 1.98
CA PHE A 221 12.91 15.50 0.68
C PHE A 221 14.28 15.85 0.08
N ARG A 222 14.65 17.15 0.09
CA ARG A 222 15.96 17.58 -0.41
C ARG A 222 17.13 17.04 0.40
N SER A 223 16.96 16.80 1.70
CA SER A 223 18.00 16.22 2.54
C SER A 223 18.34 14.77 2.15
N ARG A 224 17.39 14.06 1.53
CA ARG A 224 17.50 12.65 1.12
C ARG A 224 17.75 12.48 -0.39
N LEU A 225 17.54 13.52 -1.18
CA LEU A 225 17.64 13.47 -2.64
C LEU A 225 19.10 13.47 -3.11
N THR A 226 19.43 12.60 -4.06
CA THR A 226 20.75 12.58 -4.71
C THR A 226 20.99 13.88 -5.50
N PRO A 227 22.19 14.49 -5.43
CA PRO A 227 22.50 15.68 -6.22
C PRO A 227 22.38 15.42 -7.73
N GLY A 228 21.83 16.39 -8.48
CA GLY A 228 21.78 16.36 -9.94
C GLY A 228 20.52 15.74 -10.57
N VAL A 229 19.49 15.44 -9.78
CA VAL A 229 18.17 15.00 -10.28
C VAL A 229 17.46 16.16 -10.99
N ASP A 230 16.89 15.91 -12.17
CA ASP A 230 16.14 16.91 -12.94
C ASP A 230 14.76 17.21 -12.32
N ALA A 231 14.12 18.31 -12.77
CA ALA A 231 12.88 18.78 -12.19
C ALA A 231 11.68 17.82 -12.38
N GLU A 232 11.64 17.07 -13.48
CA GLU A 232 10.57 16.12 -13.76
C GLU A 232 10.71 14.88 -12.88
N THR A 233 11.91 14.30 -12.81
CA THR A 233 12.21 13.18 -11.91
C THR A 233 11.96 13.55 -10.44
N ALA A 234 12.36 14.76 -10.02
CA ALA A 234 12.08 15.25 -8.67
C ALA A 234 10.56 15.34 -8.38
N ARG A 235 9.75 15.77 -9.36
CA ARG A 235 8.28 15.79 -9.24
C ARG A 235 7.70 14.39 -9.09
N HIS A 236 8.20 13.40 -9.83
CA HIS A 236 7.77 12.01 -9.66
C HIS A 236 8.12 11.45 -8.28
N LEU A 237 9.32 11.72 -7.78
CA LEU A 237 9.76 11.27 -6.45
C LEU A 237 8.99 11.92 -5.31
N ARG A 238 8.59 13.21 -5.43
CA ARG A 238 7.67 13.84 -4.46
C ARG A 238 6.33 13.13 -4.41
N ARG A 239 5.76 12.84 -5.58
CA ARG A 239 4.49 12.09 -5.68
C ARG A 239 4.59 10.71 -5.06
N GLU A 240 5.68 9.99 -5.32
CA GLU A 240 5.94 8.69 -4.72
C GLU A 240 6.07 8.75 -3.20
N THR A 241 6.82 9.73 -2.68
CA THR A 241 6.97 9.96 -1.24
C THR A 241 5.63 10.25 -0.58
N LEU A 242 4.81 11.12 -1.19
CA LEU A 242 3.47 11.44 -0.71
C LEU A 242 2.58 10.19 -0.70
N LEU A 243 2.54 9.41 -1.78
CA LEU A 243 1.73 8.20 -1.85
C LEU A 243 2.12 7.14 -0.80
N HIS A 244 3.43 6.91 -0.57
CA HIS A 244 3.87 6.02 0.51
C HIS A 244 3.40 6.52 1.87
N ARG A 245 3.55 7.82 2.15
CA ARG A 245 3.10 8.42 3.42
C ARG A 245 1.60 8.27 3.61
N GLU A 246 0.80 8.61 2.59
CA GLU A 246 -0.66 8.57 2.70
C GLU A 246 -1.19 7.14 2.82
N ILE A 247 -0.63 6.16 2.09
CA ILE A 247 -1.03 4.74 2.26
C ILE A 247 -0.73 4.25 3.68
N LYS A 248 0.47 4.55 4.19
CA LYS A 248 0.86 4.19 5.56
C LYS A 248 -0.11 4.79 6.58
N ALA A 249 -0.43 6.08 6.44
CA ALA A 249 -1.39 6.77 7.30
C ALA A 249 -2.81 6.20 7.19
N ILE A 250 -3.26 5.83 5.98
CA ILE A 250 -4.55 5.17 5.76
C ILE A 250 -4.59 3.83 6.50
N LEU A 251 -3.56 2.99 6.37
CA LEU A 251 -3.53 1.68 7.02
C LEU A 251 -3.47 1.79 8.55
N GLU A 252 -2.70 2.75 9.08
CA GLU A 252 -2.63 3.03 10.52
C GLU A 252 -3.96 3.54 11.08
N ARG A 253 -4.68 4.40 10.33
CA ARG A 253 -5.96 4.98 10.73
C ARG A 253 -7.12 4.00 10.62
N GLU A 254 -7.23 3.32 9.49
CA GLU A 254 -8.40 2.48 9.14
C GLU A 254 -8.29 1.07 9.74
N GLN A 255 -7.08 0.61 10.06
CA GLN A 255 -6.81 -0.66 10.76
C GLN A 255 -7.48 -1.88 10.13
N ARG A 256 -7.75 -1.81 8.82
CA ARG A 256 -8.35 -2.91 8.06
C ARG A 256 -7.94 -2.82 6.60
N ILE A 257 -7.91 -3.96 5.93
CA ILE A 257 -7.58 -4.05 4.52
C ILE A 257 -8.28 -5.23 3.85
N VAL A 258 -8.93 -4.99 2.72
CA VAL A 258 -9.40 -6.05 1.82
C VAL A 258 -8.22 -6.58 1.02
N THR A 259 -8.03 -7.90 1.03
CA THR A 259 -6.96 -8.58 0.29
C THR A 259 -7.53 -9.47 -0.81
N PRO A 260 -6.79 -9.66 -1.93
CA PRO A 260 -7.14 -10.68 -2.90
C PRO A 260 -7.14 -12.08 -2.25
N GLY A 261 -7.81 -13.02 -2.90
CA GLY A 261 -7.70 -14.43 -2.55
C GLY A 261 -6.25 -14.92 -2.63
N LEU A 262 -5.94 -15.97 -1.89
CA LEU A 262 -4.71 -16.73 -2.05
C LEU A 262 -4.90 -17.65 -3.26
N GLU A 263 -3.91 -17.73 -4.14
CA GLU A 263 -3.97 -18.55 -5.35
C GLU A 263 -2.67 -19.33 -5.53
N VAL A 264 -2.78 -20.62 -5.84
CA VAL A 264 -1.65 -21.47 -6.23
C VAL A 264 -2.06 -22.33 -7.41
N MET A 265 -1.30 -22.28 -8.48
CA MET A 265 -1.54 -23.03 -9.70
C MET A 265 -0.36 -23.96 -9.98
N VAL A 266 -0.65 -25.20 -10.37
CA VAL A 266 0.32 -26.17 -10.86
C VAL A 266 -0.20 -26.73 -12.19
N THR A 267 0.67 -26.80 -13.19
CA THR A 267 0.36 -27.35 -14.51
C THR A 267 1.27 -28.53 -14.81
N ARG A 268 0.77 -29.47 -15.63
CA ARG A 268 1.62 -30.43 -16.34
C ARG A 268 1.21 -30.56 -17.79
N ASP A 269 2.24 -30.42 -18.61
CA ASP A 269 2.20 -30.59 -20.04
C ASP A 269 2.53 -32.04 -20.41
N PRO A 270 2.06 -32.50 -21.59
CA PRO A 270 2.54 -33.75 -22.17
C PRO A 270 4.07 -33.72 -22.29
N PRO A 271 4.77 -34.80 -21.88
CA PRO A 271 6.20 -34.98 -22.11
C PRO A 271 6.61 -34.72 -23.57
N GLU A 272 7.73 -34.04 -23.78
CA GLU A 272 8.23 -33.69 -25.13
C GLU A 272 8.50 -34.93 -26.00
N GLU A 273 8.76 -36.10 -25.40
CA GLU A 273 8.95 -37.36 -26.12
C GLU A 273 7.68 -37.90 -26.77
N PHE A 274 6.52 -37.36 -26.39
CA PHE A 274 5.25 -37.67 -27.02
C PHE A 274 5.14 -36.84 -28.30
N GLY A 275 5.53 -37.44 -29.43
CA GLY A 275 5.23 -36.86 -30.74
C GLY A 275 3.72 -36.61 -30.89
N GLY A 276 3.34 -35.69 -31.79
CA GLY A 276 1.98 -35.13 -31.87
C GLY A 276 0.80 -36.09 -32.17
N ASP A 277 1.03 -37.40 -32.21
CA ASP A 277 0.01 -38.44 -32.42
C ASP A 277 -0.46 -39.11 -31.10
N TRP A 278 0.08 -38.68 -29.94
CA TRP A 278 -0.30 -39.22 -28.63
C TRP A 278 -0.98 -38.16 -27.77
N GLU A 279 -1.64 -38.61 -26.70
CA GLU A 279 -2.47 -37.79 -25.81
C GLU A 279 -1.74 -36.51 -25.34
N SER A 280 -2.25 -35.37 -25.81
CA SER A 280 -1.64 -34.05 -25.61
C SER A 280 -2.30 -33.26 -24.47
N ASP A 281 -2.94 -33.97 -23.55
CA ASP A 281 -3.75 -33.40 -22.46
C ASP A 281 -2.96 -32.46 -21.53
N ASN A 282 -3.16 -31.16 -21.60
CA ASN A 282 -2.63 -30.26 -20.58
C ASN A 282 -3.48 -30.37 -19.31
N LEU A 283 -2.85 -30.67 -18.17
CA LEU A 283 -3.52 -30.74 -16.87
C LEU A 283 -3.15 -29.52 -16.03
N ARG A 284 -4.15 -28.83 -15.48
CA ARG A 284 -3.98 -27.71 -14.56
C ARG A 284 -4.81 -27.92 -13.31
N MET A 285 -4.17 -27.79 -12.15
CA MET A 285 -4.86 -27.69 -10.86
C MET A 285 -4.62 -26.32 -10.23
N THR A 286 -5.69 -25.66 -9.82
CA THR A 286 -5.64 -24.34 -9.18
C THR A 286 -6.34 -24.40 -7.84
N TRP A 287 -5.63 -24.05 -6.78
CA TRP A 287 -6.21 -23.79 -5.46
C TRP A 287 -6.41 -22.30 -5.27
N LEU A 288 -7.60 -21.90 -4.84
CA LEU A 288 -7.94 -20.50 -4.59
C LEU A 288 -8.80 -20.29 -3.35
N THR A 289 -8.65 -19.15 -2.69
CA THR A 289 -9.53 -18.70 -1.59
C THR A 289 -10.32 -17.48 -2.02
N ALA A 290 -11.44 -17.22 -1.33
CA ALA A 290 -12.16 -15.96 -1.48
C ALA A 290 -11.31 -14.76 -1.02
N THR A 291 -11.66 -13.56 -1.50
CA THR A 291 -11.15 -12.30 -0.95
C THR A 291 -11.58 -12.16 0.51
N GLN A 292 -10.75 -11.50 1.32
CA GLN A 292 -11.00 -11.36 2.76
C GLN A 292 -10.74 -9.93 3.21
N THR A 293 -11.47 -9.51 4.25
CA THR A 293 -11.15 -8.28 5.01
C THR A 293 -10.34 -8.69 6.22
N LEU A 294 -9.11 -8.19 6.31
CA LEU A 294 -8.21 -8.43 7.43
C LEU A 294 -8.25 -7.23 8.37
N GLU A 295 -8.57 -7.48 9.64
CA GLU A 295 -8.43 -6.51 10.73
C GLU A 295 -6.95 -6.47 11.18
N LEU A 296 -6.43 -5.25 11.32
CA LEU A 296 -5.02 -4.95 11.60
C LEU A 296 -4.89 -4.37 13.02
N ASP A 297 -4.28 -5.14 13.91
CA ASP A 297 -3.89 -4.70 15.25
C ASP A 297 -2.42 -4.25 15.26
N ASP A 298 -2.05 -3.29 16.12
CA ASP A 298 -0.65 -2.88 16.32
C ASP A 298 0.08 -2.56 15.00
N VAL A 299 -0.48 -1.63 14.23
CA VAL A 299 0.12 -1.16 12.97
C VAL A 299 1.39 -0.36 13.26
N GLN A 300 2.50 -0.78 12.68
CA GLN A 300 3.83 -0.19 12.85
C GLN A 300 4.43 0.13 11.49
N LEU A 301 4.89 1.37 11.33
CA LEU A 301 5.42 1.87 10.06
C LEU A 301 6.95 1.78 10.03
N GLU A 302 7.51 1.34 8.90
CA GLU A 302 8.96 1.35 8.62
C GLU A 302 9.86 0.71 9.70
N ARG A 303 9.34 -0.29 10.42
CA ARG A 303 10.11 -0.96 11.47
C ARG A 303 10.99 -2.05 10.86
N ARG A 304 12.27 -2.08 11.26
CA ARG A 304 13.20 -3.11 10.80
C ARG A 304 12.79 -4.50 11.32
N LEU A 305 12.58 -5.44 10.41
CA LEU A 305 12.27 -6.83 10.70
C LEU A 305 13.32 -7.75 10.04
N GLY A 306 14.22 -8.29 10.86
CA GLY A 306 15.37 -9.03 10.35
C GLY A 306 16.22 -8.16 9.42
N ARG A 307 16.22 -8.51 8.13
CA ARG A 307 17.02 -7.85 7.07
C ARG A 307 16.21 -6.96 6.13
N ILE A 308 14.91 -6.80 6.36
CA ILE A 308 14.06 -5.90 5.56
C ILE A 308 13.47 -4.80 6.45
N VAL A 309 13.03 -3.73 5.80
CA VAL A 309 12.21 -2.68 6.40
C VAL A 309 10.94 -2.61 5.55
N PRO A 310 9.87 -3.30 5.96
CA PRO A 310 8.58 -3.21 5.29
C PRO A 310 7.97 -1.82 5.48
N ASP A 311 7.14 -1.39 4.53
CA ASP A 311 6.41 -0.12 4.68
C ASP A 311 5.47 -0.17 5.89
N VAL A 312 4.77 -1.30 6.09
CA VAL A 312 3.88 -1.54 7.23
C VAL A 312 4.05 -2.96 7.77
N ILE A 313 4.03 -3.07 9.10
CA ILE A 313 3.92 -4.31 9.84
C ILE A 313 2.65 -4.23 10.69
N ALA A 314 1.78 -5.22 10.61
CA ALA A 314 0.58 -5.29 11.43
C ALA A 314 0.41 -6.69 12.01
N ASN A 315 -0.12 -6.76 13.23
CA ASN A 315 -0.67 -8.00 13.76
C ASN A 315 -2.09 -8.19 13.24
N LEU A 316 -2.51 -9.45 13.14
CA LEU A 316 -3.82 -9.81 12.64
C LEU A 316 -4.76 -10.12 13.80
N GLY A 317 -5.90 -9.41 13.84
CA GLY A 317 -6.86 -9.50 14.94
C GLY A 317 -7.52 -10.86 15.10
N GLY A 318 -7.86 -11.20 16.34
CA GLY A 318 -8.30 -12.53 16.77
C GLY A 318 -9.71 -12.94 16.32
N ARG A 319 -9.91 -13.16 15.03
CA ARG A 319 -11.01 -13.97 14.43
C ARG A 319 -10.89 -14.13 12.90
N GLN A 320 -9.68 -14.24 12.36
CA GLN A 320 -9.55 -14.45 10.91
C GLN A 320 -10.00 -15.85 10.53
N SER A 321 -10.81 -15.91 9.46
CA SER A 321 -11.27 -17.14 8.84
C SER A 321 -10.11 -17.96 8.35
N ASP A 322 -9.97 -19.17 8.87
CA ASP A 322 -9.33 -20.33 8.25
C ASP A 322 -9.10 -20.20 6.73
N THR A 323 -7.90 -20.57 6.24
CA THR A 323 -7.52 -20.49 4.80
C THR A 323 -8.22 -21.55 3.94
N ASN A 324 -9.53 -21.70 4.10
CA ASN A 324 -10.35 -22.62 3.34
C ASN A 324 -10.47 -22.08 1.91
N GLY A 325 -10.42 -23.00 0.96
CA GLY A 325 -10.50 -22.68 -0.45
C GLY A 325 -11.09 -23.84 -1.22
N ILE A 326 -11.06 -23.70 -2.53
CA ILE A 326 -11.45 -24.75 -3.47
C ILE A 326 -10.25 -25.12 -4.32
N THR A 327 -10.22 -26.36 -4.80
CA THR A 327 -9.28 -26.82 -5.81
C THR A 327 -10.05 -27.16 -7.06
N ASP A 328 -9.71 -26.49 -8.16
CA ASP A 328 -10.26 -26.76 -9.48
C ASP A 328 -9.26 -27.57 -10.31
N THR A 329 -9.74 -28.61 -10.98
CA THR A 329 -8.97 -29.42 -11.93
C THR A 329 -9.48 -29.16 -13.34
N TRP A 330 -8.55 -28.93 -14.26
CA TRP A 330 -8.81 -28.62 -15.67
C TRP A 330 -7.95 -29.51 -16.57
N VAL A 331 -8.54 -30.06 -17.62
CA VAL A 331 -7.86 -30.86 -18.66
C VAL A 331 -8.13 -30.21 -20.02
N ASN A 332 -7.09 -29.82 -20.75
CA ASN A 332 -7.20 -29.11 -22.03
C ASN A 332 -8.07 -27.84 -21.97
N ASP A 333 -7.99 -27.11 -20.86
CA ASP A 333 -8.87 -25.97 -20.53
C ASP A 333 -10.37 -26.31 -20.38
N ASP A 334 -10.75 -27.59 -20.40
CA ASP A 334 -12.07 -28.07 -19.99
C ASP A 334 -12.09 -28.33 -18.47
N PHE A 335 -13.07 -27.77 -17.78
CA PHE A 335 -13.27 -27.97 -16.34
C PHE A 335 -13.69 -29.42 -16.06
N GLU A 336 -13.01 -30.07 -15.12
CA GLU A 336 -13.28 -31.47 -14.75
C GLU A 336 -14.00 -31.57 -13.39
N GLU A 337 -13.40 -31.00 -12.35
CA GLU A 337 -13.94 -31.06 -10.98
C GLU A 337 -13.54 -29.85 -10.14
N GLU A 338 -14.37 -29.58 -9.12
CA GLU A 338 -14.09 -28.64 -8.03
C GLU A 338 -14.23 -29.41 -6.71
N ILE A 339 -13.19 -29.35 -5.89
CA ILE A 339 -13.15 -30.02 -4.59
C ILE A 339 -12.95 -28.98 -3.49
N GLU A 340 -13.83 -29.01 -2.49
CA GLU A 340 -13.66 -28.20 -1.27
C GLU A 340 -12.39 -28.64 -0.53
N ASP A 341 -11.49 -27.69 -0.32
CA ASP A 341 -10.24 -27.95 0.37
C ASP A 341 -10.46 -27.94 1.88
N THR A 342 -10.64 -29.14 2.42
CA THR A 342 -10.81 -29.36 3.87
C THR A 342 -9.57 -29.08 4.69
N TYR A 343 -8.41 -28.83 4.06
CA TYR A 343 -7.21 -28.47 4.78
C TYR A 343 -7.10 -26.98 5.00
N SER A 344 -7.32 -26.61 6.25
CA SER A 344 -7.12 -25.25 6.73
C SER A 344 -5.82 -25.08 7.49
N MET A 345 -5.25 -23.89 7.38
CA MET A 345 -4.21 -23.41 8.26
C MET A 345 -4.69 -22.09 8.87
N ALA A 346 -4.38 -21.90 10.16
CA ALA A 346 -4.63 -20.60 10.78
C ALA A 346 -3.83 -19.52 10.04
N TRP A 347 -4.44 -18.33 9.91
CA TRP A 347 -3.73 -17.18 9.36
C TRP A 347 -2.47 -16.87 10.17
N PRO A 348 -1.36 -16.51 9.50
CA PRO A 348 -0.18 -16.05 10.20
C PRO A 348 -0.52 -14.80 11.01
N PRO A 349 -0.03 -14.67 12.26
CA PRO A 349 -0.43 -13.59 13.16
C PRO A 349 0.09 -12.22 12.74
N THR A 350 1.00 -12.16 11.76
CA THR A 350 1.64 -10.93 11.31
C THR A 350 1.53 -10.81 9.79
N LEU A 351 1.09 -9.64 9.34
CA LEU A 351 1.03 -9.21 7.96
C LEU A 351 2.07 -8.12 7.70
N LEU A 352 2.82 -8.26 6.62
CA LEU A 352 3.67 -7.21 6.07
C LEU A 352 2.97 -6.60 4.86
N VAL A 353 3.04 -5.28 4.72
CA VAL A 353 2.59 -4.58 3.51
C VAL A 353 3.74 -3.80 2.92
N GLU A 354 3.91 -3.93 1.61
CA GLU A 354 4.89 -3.21 0.79
C GLU A 354 4.13 -2.37 -0.23
N VAL A 355 4.51 -1.11 -0.39
CA VAL A 355 3.92 -0.20 -1.37
C VAL A 355 4.88 -0.06 -2.54
N THR A 356 4.36 -0.10 -3.76
CA THR A 356 5.13 0.07 -4.99
C THR A 356 4.49 1.18 -5.81
N VAL A 357 5.25 2.21 -6.15
CA VAL A 357 4.77 3.32 -7.00
C VAL A 357 5.49 3.32 -8.35
N THR A 358 6.83 3.30 -8.33
CA THR A 358 7.63 3.27 -9.57
C THR A 358 8.56 2.06 -9.64
N HIS A 359 9.19 1.69 -8.51
CA HIS A 359 10.09 0.55 -8.43
C HIS A 359 9.44 -0.58 -7.64
N GLY A 360 9.18 -1.70 -8.32
CA GLY A 360 8.65 -2.90 -7.67
C GLY A 360 9.66 -3.58 -6.75
N ILE A 361 9.16 -4.52 -5.96
CA ILE A 361 9.98 -5.36 -5.08
C ILE A 361 10.99 -6.15 -5.94
N ASP A 362 12.29 -5.94 -5.75
CA ASP A 362 13.32 -6.70 -6.45
C ASP A 362 13.39 -8.18 -6.00
N GLU A 363 14.11 -9.02 -6.74
CA GLU A 363 14.20 -10.46 -6.40
C GLU A 363 14.94 -10.69 -5.06
N GLU A 364 15.88 -9.81 -4.70
CA GLU A 364 16.61 -9.93 -3.43
C GLU A 364 15.68 -9.70 -2.23
N LYS A 365 14.85 -8.66 -2.27
CA LYS A 365 13.83 -8.36 -1.27
C LYS A 365 12.74 -9.43 -1.25
N ARG A 366 12.27 -9.90 -2.42
CA ARG A 366 11.34 -11.05 -2.49
C ARG A 366 11.91 -12.29 -1.80
N GLN A 367 13.18 -12.58 -2.02
CA GLN A 367 13.83 -13.72 -1.40
C GLN A 367 13.94 -13.55 0.12
N ARG A 368 14.32 -12.36 0.61
CA ARG A 368 14.35 -12.07 2.05
C ARG A 368 12.97 -12.19 2.70
N ILE A 369 11.91 -11.76 2.00
CA ILE A 369 10.51 -11.93 2.42
C ILE A 369 10.16 -13.42 2.54
N ARG A 370 10.48 -14.23 1.52
CA ARG A 370 10.27 -15.69 1.55
C ARG A 370 11.01 -16.36 2.70
N GLU A 371 12.22 -15.92 3.02
CA GLU A 371 13.03 -16.44 4.12
C GLU A 371 12.46 -16.11 5.51
N LEU A 372 11.86 -14.92 5.68
CA LEU A 372 11.11 -14.58 6.89
C LEU A 372 9.86 -15.44 7.05
N ASN A 373 9.31 -15.93 5.95
CA ASN A 373 8.12 -16.76 5.91
C ASN A 373 6.91 -16.12 6.63
N LEU A 374 6.70 -14.81 6.37
CA LEU A 374 5.55 -14.05 6.86
C LEU A 374 4.64 -13.66 5.69
N ALA A 375 3.33 -13.56 5.93
CA ALA A 375 2.41 -13.09 4.91
C ALA A 375 2.80 -11.67 4.49
N THR A 376 3.03 -11.47 3.20
CA THR A 376 3.44 -10.18 2.65
C THR A 376 2.58 -9.83 1.46
N LEU A 377 1.89 -8.71 1.58
CA LEU A 377 1.03 -8.13 0.56
C LEU A 377 1.75 -6.94 -0.08
N GLU A 378 1.72 -6.86 -1.40
CA GLU A 378 2.16 -5.68 -2.14
C GLU A 378 0.94 -4.89 -2.61
N ILE A 379 0.97 -3.57 -2.42
CA ILE A 379 0.06 -2.59 -3.01
C ILE A 379 0.82 -1.86 -4.11
N ASP A 380 0.63 -2.32 -5.34
CA ASP A 380 1.22 -1.78 -6.56
C ASP A 380 0.31 -0.69 -7.14
N LEU A 381 0.72 0.57 -6.96
CA LEU A 381 0.09 1.73 -7.58
C LEU A 381 0.64 2.04 -8.98
N SER A 382 1.74 1.40 -9.41
CA SER A 382 2.31 1.65 -10.75
C SER A 382 1.36 1.26 -11.88
N ILE A 383 0.47 0.30 -11.61
CA ILE A 383 -0.54 -0.17 -12.56
C ILE A 383 -1.76 0.76 -12.63
N LEU A 384 -1.87 1.73 -11.71
CA LEU A 384 -2.98 2.66 -11.65
C LEU A 384 -2.65 3.91 -12.46
N GLY A 385 -3.36 4.09 -13.58
CA GLY A 385 -3.27 5.29 -14.39
C GLY A 385 -4.09 6.45 -13.81
N GLY A 386 -3.61 7.68 -14.01
CA GLY A 386 -4.38 8.90 -13.77
C GLY A 386 -4.12 9.60 -12.43
N ARG A 387 -5.04 10.52 -12.07
CA ARG A 387 -5.04 11.21 -10.79
C ARG A 387 -6.07 10.56 -9.87
N ILE A 388 -5.67 10.33 -8.63
CA ILE A 388 -6.50 9.75 -7.59
C ILE A 388 -6.64 10.78 -6.47
N THR A 389 -7.85 10.91 -5.93
CA THR A 389 -8.09 11.74 -4.75
C THR A 389 -7.70 10.97 -3.48
N LEU A 390 -7.55 11.67 -2.36
CA LEU A 390 -7.30 11.04 -1.06
C LEU A 390 -8.41 10.05 -0.68
N GLU A 391 -9.68 10.41 -0.93
CA GLU A 391 -10.83 9.52 -0.73
C GLU A 391 -10.75 8.28 -1.63
N GLY A 392 -10.44 8.46 -2.92
CA GLY A 392 -10.27 7.35 -3.85
C GLY A 392 -9.11 6.43 -3.48
N LEU A 393 -7.99 6.99 -2.99
CA LEU A 393 -6.86 6.22 -2.49
C LEU A 393 -7.25 5.41 -1.24
N CYS A 394 -8.01 6.02 -0.32
CA CYS A 394 -8.52 5.34 0.86
C CYS A 394 -9.41 4.16 0.48
N ASP A 395 -10.37 4.36 -0.42
CA ASP A 395 -11.25 3.27 -0.87
C ASP A 395 -10.47 2.14 -1.56
N LEU A 396 -9.48 2.49 -2.40
CA LEU A 396 -8.61 1.53 -3.08
C LEU A 396 -7.79 0.68 -2.09
N VAL A 397 -7.18 1.34 -1.10
CA VAL A 397 -6.34 0.69 -0.09
C VAL A 397 -7.16 -0.10 0.91
N VAL A 398 -8.37 0.31 1.25
CA VAL A 398 -9.15 -0.33 2.31
C VAL A 398 -10.13 -1.36 1.75
N ASN A 399 -10.90 -1.02 0.72
CA ASN A 399 -12.08 -1.78 0.30
C ASN A 399 -11.88 -2.57 -1.00
N GLN A 400 -10.90 -2.22 -1.84
CA GLN A 400 -10.69 -2.86 -3.14
C GLN A 400 -9.51 -3.84 -3.14
N THR A 401 -9.43 -4.72 -4.14
CA THR A 401 -8.27 -5.61 -4.38
C THR A 401 -7.38 -5.15 -5.52
N VAL A 402 -7.76 -4.09 -6.23
CA VAL A 402 -7.01 -3.56 -7.38
C VAL A 402 -5.63 -3.09 -6.92
N GLY A 403 -4.57 -3.47 -7.66
CA GLY A 403 -3.19 -3.18 -7.28
C GLY A 403 -2.65 -4.07 -6.17
N LYS A 404 -3.43 -4.95 -5.56
CA LYS A 404 -2.98 -5.79 -4.45
C LYS A 404 -2.59 -7.17 -4.92
N ARG A 405 -1.44 -7.66 -4.48
CA ARG A 405 -1.02 -9.06 -4.71
C ARG A 405 -0.25 -9.64 -3.54
N TRP A 406 -0.38 -10.94 -3.35
CA TRP A 406 0.43 -11.67 -2.37
C TRP A 406 1.83 -11.92 -2.92
N VAL A 407 2.84 -11.35 -2.26
CA VAL A 407 4.26 -11.59 -2.58
C VAL A 407 4.70 -12.92 -2.01
N HIS A 408 4.25 -13.21 -0.79
CA HIS A 408 4.50 -14.47 -0.08
C HIS A 408 3.37 -14.75 0.90
N HIS A 409 3.02 -16.03 1.03
CA HIS A 409 2.17 -16.53 2.10
C HIS A 409 2.71 -17.89 2.56
N PRO A 410 2.77 -18.17 3.89
CA PRO A 410 3.30 -19.45 4.40
C PRO A 410 2.59 -20.70 3.85
N ILE A 411 1.34 -20.55 3.40
CA ILE A 411 0.56 -21.65 2.84
C ILE A 411 0.97 -22.04 1.42
N PHE A 412 1.55 -21.12 0.64
CA PHE A 412 1.89 -21.36 -0.77
C PHE A 412 2.77 -22.61 -0.97
N PRO A 413 3.91 -22.79 -0.27
CA PRO A 413 4.72 -24.00 -0.45
C PRO A 413 4.05 -25.28 0.07
N ILE A 414 3.03 -25.18 0.93
CA ILE A 414 2.26 -26.35 1.39
C ILE A 414 1.25 -26.76 0.32
N LYS A 415 0.45 -25.81 -0.17
CA LYS A 415 -0.58 -26.05 -1.21
C LYS A 415 0.06 -26.46 -2.52
N HIS A 416 1.15 -25.80 -2.94
CA HIS A 416 1.89 -26.20 -4.14
C HIS A 416 2.31 -27.67 -4.06
N ARG A 417 2.93 -28.13 -2.96
CA ARG A 417 3.33 -29.54 -2.84
C ARG A 417 2.16 -30.52 -2.88
N ARG A 418 1.01 -30.13 -2.33
CA ARG A 418 -0.20 -30.97 -2.35
C ARG A 418 -0.82 -31.04 -3.73
N LEU A 419 -0.95 -29.90 -4.40
CA LEU A 419 -1.43 -29.86 -5.78
C LEU A 419 -0.49 -30.64 -6.69
N THR A 420 0.82 -30.47 -6.56
CA THR A 420 1.80 -31.27 -7.31
C THR A 420 1.59 -32.77 -7.08
N ALA A 421 1.44 -33.22 -5.83
CA ALA A 421 1.21 -34.64 -5.53
C ALA A 421 -0.15 -35.16 -6.06
N ALA A 422 -1.21 -34.35 -5.97
CA ALA A 422 -2.53 -34.70 -6.50
C ALA A 422 -2.50 -34.80 -8.03
N LEU A 423 -1.81 -33.87 -8.66
CA LEU A 423 -1.61 -33.80 -10.10
C LEU A 423 -0.74 -34.98 -10.59
N ASP A 424 0.35 -35.30 -9.88
CA ASP A 424 1.19 -36.47 -10.19
C ASP A 424 0.42 -37.81 -10.07
N ALA A 425 -0.60 -37.86 -9.21
CA ALA A 425 -1.48 -39.02 -9.04
C ALA A 425 -2.69 -39.02 -10.00
N HIS A 426 -2.87 -37.97 -10.81
CA HIS A 426 -3.99 -37.86 -11.73
C HIS A 426 -3.90 -38.91 -12.85
N PRO A 427 -5.03 -39.52 -13.29
CA PRO A 427 -5.00 -40.54 -14.35
C PRO A 427 -4.29 -40.12 -15.64
N VAL A 428 -4.39 -38.84 -16.04
CA VAL A 428 -3.64 -38.29 -17.18
C VAL A 428 -2.14 -38.43 -16.97
N THR A 429 -1.63 -37.96 -15.83
CA THR A 429 -0.20 -38.00 -15.52
C THR A 429 0.31 -39.42 -15.30
N LEU A 430 -0.51 -40.33 -14.75
CA LEU A 430 -0.15 -41.75 -14.65
C LEU A 430 0.01 -42.40 -16.04
N ARG A 431 -0.90 -42.12 -16.98
CA ARG A 431 -0.78 -42.58 -18.37
C ARG A 431 0.47 -42.02 -19.05
N TYR A 432 0.86 -40.79 -18.72
CA TYR A 432 2.09 -40.19 -19.21
C TYR A 432 3.30 -40.98 -18.71
N GLN A 433 3.35 -41.29 -17.43
CA GLN A 433 4.43 -42.10 -16.86
C GLN A 433 4.50 -43.50 -17.50
N GLU A 434 3.35 -44.17 -17.65
CA GLU A 434 3.27 -45.48 -18.31
C GLU A 434 3.81 -45.42 -19.74
N ARG A 435 3.41 -44.41 -20.52
CA ARG A 435 3.87 -44.25 -21.91
C ARG A 435 5.36 -43.93 -22.01
N LEU A 436 5.89 -43.08 -21.13
CA LEU A 436 7.33 -42.81 -21.07
C LEU A 436 8.12 -44.08 -20.79
N ILE A 437 7.66 -44.91 -19.86
CA ILE A 437 8.25 -46.21 -19.55
C ILE A 437 8.24 -47.11 -20.80
N GLU A 438 7.11 -47.20 -21.53
CA GLU A 438 7.02 -47.97 -22.77
C GLU A 438 8.04 -47.52 -23.82
N LEU A 439 8.15 -46.21 -24.06
CA LEU A 439 9.05 -45.63 -25.06
C LEU A 439 10.52 -45.84 -24.71
N ARG A 440 10.87 -45.77 -23.42
CA ARG A 440 12.25 -45.90 -22.93
C ARG A 440 12.66 -47.36 -22.73
N ARG A 441 11.72 -48.28 -22.51
CA ARG A 441 11.97 -49.70 -22.24
C ARG A 441 12.92 -50.40 -23.24
N PRO A 442 12.80 -50.23 -24.57
CA PRO A 442 13.74 -50.85 -25.52
C PRO A 442 15.18 -50.41 -25.30
N ARG A 443 15.40 -49.12 -25.01
CA ARG A 443 16.73 -48.58 -24.69
C ARG A 443 17.27 -49.15 -23.38
N TRP A 444 16.43 -49.26 -22.35
CA TRP A 444 16.83 -49.83 -21.06
C TRP A 444 17.20 -51.30 -21.16
N LEU A 445 16.43 -52.10 -21.92
CA LEU A 445 16.71 -53.52 -22.15
C LEU A 445 17.88 -53.77 -23.12
N GLY A 446 18.26 -52.78 -23.92
CA GLY A 446 19.45 -52.85 -24.79
C GLY A 446 20.78 -52.91 -24.03
N MET A 447 20.78 -52.55 -22.73
CA MET A 447 21.93 -52.65 -21.85
C MET A 447 21.68 -53.71 -20.77
N PRO A 448 22.72 -54.46 -20.33
CA PRO A 448 22.56 -55.44 -19.25
C PRO A 448 22.22 -54.76 -17.92
N VAL A 449 21.51 -55.47 -17.04
CA VAL A 449 21.13 -54.94 -15.71
C VAL A 449 22.32 -54.47 -14.87
N SER A 450 23.50 -55.09 -15.04
CA SER A 450 24.73 -54.68 -14.36
C SER A 450 25.20 -53.28 -14.77
N HIS A 451 24.91 -52.85 -15.99
CA HIS A 451 25.19 -51.48 -16.44
C HIS A 451 24.34 -50.48 -15.66
N TRP A 452 23.02 -50.74 -15.57
CA TRP A 452 22.09 -49.89 -14.84
C TRP A 452 22.35 -49.89 -13.33
N ALA A 453 22.76 -51.02 -12.76
CA ALA A 453 23.14 -51.10 -11.35
C ALA A 453 24.31 -50.15 -11.01
N VAL A 454 25.35 -50.12 -11.84
CA VAL A 454 26.48 -49.20 -11.66
C VAL A 454 26.01 -47.74 -11.75
N ILE A 455 25.26 -47.39 -12.80
CA ILE A 455 24.79 -46.02 -13.01
C ILE A 455 23.86 -45.59 -11.87
N TYR A 456 22.94 -46.45 -11.41
CA TYR A 456 22.05 -46.18 -10.28
C TYR A 456 22.83 -45.85 -9.01
N LEU A 457 23.85 -46.65 -8.67
CA LEU A 457 24.67 -46.37 -7.47
C LEU A 457 25.46 -45.06 -7.61
N GLU A 458 25.92 -44.72 -8.81
CA GLU A 458 26.59 -43.45 -9.09
C GLU A 458 25.64 -42.24 -8.99
N THR A 459 24.44 -42.32 -9.56
CA THR A 459 23.45 -41.24 -9.52
C THR A 459 22.96 -41.00 -8.10
N VAL A 460 22.65 -42.06 -7.34
CA VAL A 460 22.28 -41.97 -5.92
C VAL A 460 23.40 -41.37 -5.08
N THR A 461 24.65 -41.80 -5.30
CA THR A 461 25.82 -41.19 -4.64
C THR A 461 25.88 -39.70 -4.92
N ALA A 462 25.82 -39.31 -6.20
CA ALA A 462 25.95 -37.93 -6.63
C ALA A 462 24.85 -37.04 -6.04
N PHE A 463 23.59 -37.51 -6.05
CA PHE A 463 22.45 -36.80 -5.47
C PHE A 463 22.65 -36.52 -3.98
N HIS A 464 22.99 -37.55 -3.19
CA HIS A 464 23.15 -37.38 -1.76
C HIS A 464 24.42 -36.58 -1.38
N ASP A 465 25.54 -36.80 -2.07
CA ASP A 465 26.78 -36.05 -1.82
C ASP A 465 26.62 -34.57 -2.17
N ALA A 466 25.89 -34.24 -3.25
CA ALA A 466 25.51 -32.86 -3.56
C ALA A 466 24.69 -32.23 -2.42
N ASN A 467 23.74 -32.97 -1.86
CA ASN A 467 22.98 -32.51 -0.68
C ASN A 467 23.87 -32.32 0.57
N VAL A 468 24.90 -33.14 0.78
CA VAL A 468 25.89 -32.90 1.86
C VAL A 468 26.66 -31.59 1.64
N ILE A 469 27.11 -31.33 0.41
CA ILE A 469 27.79 -30.08 0.05
C ILE A 469 26.88 -28.89 0.30
N ILE A 470 25.61 -28.96 -0.10
CA ILE A 470 24.60 -27.93 0.14
C ILE A 470 24.42 -27.71 1.65
N ARG A 471 24.28 -28.76 2.47
CA ARG A 471 24.17 -28.63 3.94
C ARG A 471 25.44 -28.03 4.58
N ARG A 472 26.63 -28.32 4.04
CA ARG A 472 27.89 -27.67 4.49
C ARG A 472 27.85 -26.18 4.14
N ALA A 473 27.50 -25.83 2.91
CA ALA A 473 27.37 -24.46 2.46
C ALA A 473 26.33 -23.70 3.30
N GLN A 474 25.17 -24.30 3.60
CA GLN A 474 24.15 -23.73 4.49
C GLN A 474 24.69 -23.43 5.90
N ARG A 475 25.52 -24.32 6.48
CA ARG A 475 26.14 -24.10 7.80
C ARG A 475 27.22 -23.01 7.78
N GLN A 476 27.94 -22.87 6.68
CA GLN A 476 29.00 -21.88 6.49
C GLN A 476 28.49 -20.55 5.92
N HIS A 477 27.22 -20.48 5.55
CA HIS A 477 26.63 -19.32 4.91
C HIS A 477 26.65 -18.12 5.85
N GLN A 478 27.53 -17.17 5.56
CA GLN A 478 27.62 -15.86 6.20
C GLN A 478 27.48 -14.81 5.10
N GLY A 479 26.27 -14.34 4.87
CA GLY A 479 25.96 -13.36 3.81
C GLY A 479 24.48 -13.05 3.72
N ASP A 480 24.13 -12.12 2.82
CA ASP A 480 22.77 -11.63 2.58
C ASP A 480 22.09 -12.29 1.35
N GLY A 481 22.80 -13.17 0.63
CA GLY A 481 22.26 -13.94 -0.51
C GLY A 481 21.47 -15.19 -0.10
N PRO A 482 20.75 -15.84 -1.04
CA PRO A 482 19.89 -16.97 -0.73
C PRO A 482 20.66 -18.15 -0.15
N LYS A 483 20.08 -18.79 0.88
CA LYS A 483 20.59 -20.08 1.36
C LYS A 483 20.50 -21.12 0.23
N PRO A 484 21.57 -21.89 -0.03
CA PRO A 484 21.53 -22.98 -0.99
C PRO A 484 20.37 -23.95 -0.70
N LYS A 485 19.51 -24.23 -1.69
CA LYS A 485 18.36 -25.13 -1.55
C LYS A 485 18.80 -26.59 -1.74
N LEU A 486 18.29 -27.50 -0.91
CA LEU A 486 18.52 -28.94 -1.08
C LEU A 486 17.87 -29.43 -2.37
N LEU A 487 18.55 -30.38 -3.03
CA LEU A 487 17.99 -31.13 -4.15
C LEU A 487 16.87 -32.03 -3.62
N GLY A 488 15.69 -31.88 -4.22
CA GLY A 488 14.51 -32.72 -3.95
C GLY A 488 14.09 -33.50 -5.19
N THR A 489 12.86 -34.03 -5.17
CA THR A 489 12.28 -34.84 -6.25
C THR A 489 12.19 -34.12 -7.59
N GLU A 490 12.06 -32.80 -7.55
CA GLU A 490 12.00 -31.92 -8.73
C GLU A 490 13.37 -31.66 -9.38
N SER A 491 14.47 -32.13 -8.80
CA SER A 491 15.82 -31.85 -9.33
C SER A 491 16.18 -32.78 -10.49
N GLU A 492 16.95 -32.28 -11.46
CA GLU A 492 17.51 -33.12 -12.53
C GLU A 492 18.31 -34.31 -11.99
N ALA A 493 19.00 -34.11 -10.87
CA ALA A 493 19.73 -35.17 -10.17
C ALA A 493 18.79 -36.28 -9.71
N TRP A 494 17.59 -35.95 -9.19
CA TRP A 494 16.59 -36.93 -8.81
C TRP A 494 15.93 -37.59 -10.03
N ALA A 495 15.63 -36.83 -11.09
CA ALA A 495 15.10 -37.39 -12.34
C ALA A 495 16.01 -38.50 -12.91
N ARG A 496 17.34 -38.33 -12.83
CA ARG A 496 18.31 -39.36 -13.19
C ARG A 496 18.28 -40.58 -12.27
N VAL A 497 18.08 -40.39 -10.96
CA VAL A 497 17.91 -41.51 -10.01
C VAL A 497 16.66 -42.31 -10.39
N THR A 498 15.52 -41.63 -10.62
CA THR A 498 14.26 -42.25 -11.02
C THR A 498 14.40 -43.02 -12.34
N GLU A 499 15.00 -42.43 -13.38
CA GLU A 499 15.21 -43.12 -14.67
C GLU A 499 16.01 -44.43 -14.49
N THR A 500 17.08 -44.39 -13.70
CA THR A 500 17.90 -45.60 -13.46
C THR A 500 17.17 -46.65 -12.63
N ALA A 501 16.29 -46.23 -11.71
CA ALA A 501 15.45 -47.13 -10.94
C ALA A 501 14.35 -47.78 -11.82
N GLU A 502 13.76 -47.02 -12.74
CA GLU A 502 12.81 -47.52 -13.74
C GLU A 502 13.48 -48.52 -14.70
N ALA A 503 14.71 -48.23 -15.13
CA ALA A 503 15.49 -49.16 -15.94
C ALA A 503 15.74 -50.48 -15.21
N MET A 504 16.10 -50.44 -13.92
CA MET A 504 16.21 -51.65 -13.07
C MET A 504 14.89 -52.41 -12.97
N SER A 505 13.77 -51.70 -12.80
CA SER A 505 12.42 -52.28 -12.78
C SER A 505 12.07 -52.96 -14.12
N ALA A 506 12.47 -52.37 -15.25
CA ALA A 506 12.28 -52.96 -16.58
C ALA A 506 13.02 -54.30 -16.76
N HIS A 507 14.12 -54.51 -16.03
CA HIS A 507 14.87 -55.78 -15.93
C HIS A 507 14.27 -56.77 -14.91
N GLY A 508 13.08 -56.49 -14.36
CA GLY A 508 12.41 -57.34 -13.38
C GLY A 508 12.90 -57.16 -11.94
N LEU A 509 13.59 -56.04 -11.64
CA LEU A 509 14.07 -55.69 -10.30
C LEU A 509 13.37 -54.43 -9.78
N PRO A 510 12.08 -54.51 -9.40
CA PRO A 510 11.36 -53.37 -8.86
C PRO A 510 11.87 -52.98 -7.46
N GLY A 511 11.46 -51.79 -7.00
CA GLY A 511 11.76 -51.30 -5.64
C GLY A 511 13.01 -50.44 -5.52
N ALA A 512 13.80 -50.24 -6.59
CA ALA A 512 14.94 -49.33 -6.58
C ALA A 512 14.56 -47.85 -6.34
N ALA A 513 13.32 -47.47 -6.64
CA ALA A 513 12.78 -46.12 -6.40
C ALA A 513 12.12 -45.96 -5.01
N ASP A 514 12.07 -47.02 -4.20
CA ASP A 514 11.36 -47.01 -2.92
C ASP A 514 12.03 -46.05 -1.91
N PRO A 515 11.26 -45.28 -1.11
CA PRO A 515 11.81 -44.42 -0.06
C PRO A 515 12.75 -45.14 0.91
N ALA A 516 12.49 -46.42 1.25
CA ALA A 516 13.38 -47.20 2.11
C ALA A 516 14.79 -47.38 1.50
N MET A 517 14.91 -47.33 0.17
CA MET A 517 16.17 -47.41 -0.56
C MET A 517 16.86 -46.04 -0.66
N LEU A 518 16.09 -45.00 -1.00
CA LEU A 518 16.59 -43.69 -1.46
C LEU A 518 16.52 -42.54 -0.44
N ASP A 519 15.82 -42.68 0.68
CA ASP A 519 15.76 -41.61 1.69
C ASP A 519 17.16 -41.24 2.22
N GLU A 520 17.29 -40.09 2.90
CA GLU A 520 18.57 -39.68 3.52
C GLU A 520 19.14 -40.75 4.47
N ALA A 521 18.26 -41.53 5.11
CA ALA A 521 18.57 -42.67 5.97
C ALA A 521 18.39 -44.03 5.27
N GLY A 522 18.23 -44.05 3.95
CA GLY A 522 17.91 -45.20 3.14
C GLY A 522 19.03 -46.25 3.07
N LEU A 523 18.66 -47.43 2.60
CA LEU A 523 19.55 -48.60 2.51
C LEU A 523 20.78 -48.34 1.64
N ILE A 524 20.61 -47.71 0.48
CA ILE A 524 21.66 -47.60 -0.54
C ILE A 524 22.82 -46.73 -0.06
N ALA A 525 22.53 -45.51 0.42
CA ALA A 525 23.55 -44.59 0.91
C ALA A 525 24.37 -45.18 2.07
N ARG A 526 23.72 -45.93 2.97
CA ARG A 526 24.37 -46.59 4.11
C ARG A 526 25.23 -47.77 3.70
N ILE A 527 24.75 -48.63 2.81
CA ILE A 527 25.54 -49.76 2.27
C ILE A 527 26.74 -49.23 1.48
N LEU A 528 26.55 -48.23 0.62
CA LEU A 528 27.63 -47.56 -0.10
C LEU A 528 28.67 -46.94 0.85
N SER A 529 28.22 -46.38 1.97
CA SER A 529 29.13 -45.81 2.99
C SER A 529 30.01 -46.89 3.64
N ILE A 530 29.44 -48.07 3.89
CA ILE A 530 30.18 -49.24 4.40
C ILE A 530 31.14 -49.78 3.34
N GLN A 531 30.66 -50.00 2.10
CA GLN A 531 31.44 -50.52 0.99
C GLN A 531 32.67 -49.65 0.68
N ARG A 532 32.49 -48.33 0.66
CA ARG A 532 33.55 -47.38 0.27
C ARG A 532 34.35 -46.82 1.45
N ASN A 533 34.02 -47.24 2.68
CA ASN A 533 34.57 -46.70 3.93
C ASN A 533 34.62 -45.15 3.97
N LYS A 534 33.54 -44.49 3.57
CA LYS A 534 33.37 -43.03 3.62
C LYS A 534 31.90 -42.67 3.82
N GLY A 535 31.58 -41.45 4.22
CA GLY A 535 30.18 -40.99 4.21
C GLY A 535 29.70 -40.77 2.76
N VAL A 536 28.70 -41.53 2.32
CA VAL A 536 27.92 -41.26 1.10
C VAL A 536 26.58 -40.69 1.52
N GLY A 537 26.33 -39.41 1.24
CA GLY A 537 25.16 -38.70 1.78
C GLY A 537 25.26 -38.30 3.25
N TYR A 538 26.39 -38.59 3.91
CA TYR A 538 26.68 -38.24 5.29
C TYR A 538 27.91 -37.34 5.37
N ASP A 539 27.86 -36.33 6.23
CA ASP A 539 28.99 -35.44 6.52
C ASP A 539 29.99 -36.08 7.51
N VAL A 540 30.54 -37.24 7.14
CA VAL A 540 31.48 -38.01 7.96
C VAL A 540 32.61 -38.60 7.12
N GLY A 541 33.76 -38.86 7.75
CA GLY A 541 34.98 -39.27 7.05
C GLY A 541 35.15 -40.77 6.83
N THR A 542 34.39 -41.62 7.53
CA THR A 542 34.58 -43.08 7.51
C THR A 542 33.26 -43.84 7.48
N GLY A 543 33.29 -45.06 6.94
CA GLY A 543 32.12 -45.96 6.94
C GLY A 543 31.70 -46.36 8.35
N TYR A 544 32.65 -46.48 9.29
CA TYR A 544 32.34 -46.77 10.69
C TYR A 544 31.49 -45.67 11.34
N GLN A 545 31.69 -44.39 11.01
CA GLN A 545 30.88 -43.32 11.59
C GLN A 545 29.40 -43.42 11.18
N VAL A 546 29.13 -43.81 9.93
CA VAL A 546 27.77 -44.12 9.47
C VAL A 546 27.23 -45.37 10.18
N LEU A 547 28.04 -46.44 10.26
CA LEU A 547 27.68 -47.65 11.00
C LEU A 547 27.36 -47.36 12.47
N ASN A 548 28.12 -46.49 13.13
CA ASN A 548 27.89 -46.11 14.51
C ASN A 548 26.56 -45.36 14.69
N ALA A 549 26.18 -44.50 13.74
CA ALA A 549 24.85 -43.88 13.73
C ALA A 549 23.73 -44.93 13.57
N ILE A 550 23.93 -45.94 12.72
CA ILE A 550 23.01 -47.07 12.55
C ILE A 550 22.86 -47.84 13.88
N MET A 551 23.98 -48.21 14.53
CA MET A 551 23.98 -48.94 15.79
C MET A 551 23.22 -48.19 16.89
N GLN A 552 23.32 -46.85 16.91
CA GLN A 552 22.68 -45.97 17.89
C GLN A 552 21.24 -45.57 17.54
N SER A 553 20.74 -45.92 16.35
CA SER A 553 19.38 -45.56 15.92
C SER A 553 18.28 -46.20 16.79
N GLY A 554 17.12 -45.54 16.88
CA GLY A 554 15.95 -46.02 17.62
C GLY A 554 15.27 -47.26 16.99
N LYS A 555 14.17 -47.72 17.60
CA LYS A 555 13.49 -48.99 17.22
C LYS A 555 12.97 -49.03 15.77
N ASN A 556 12.66 -47.89 15.15
CA ASN A 556 11.86 -47.81 13.93
C ASN A 556 12.58 -48.24 12.62
N ASN A 557 13.87 -48.60 12.65
CA ASN A 557 14.63 -48.99 11.46
C ASN A 557 15.49 -50.26 11.66
N LYS A 558 15.26 -51.00 12.74
CA LYS A 558 16.11 -52.14 13.14
C LYS A 558 15.97 -53.36 12.22
N CYS A 559 14.90 -53.44 11.44
CA CYS A 559 14.68 -54.55 10.52
C CYS A 559 15.79 -54.66 9.47
N TRP A 560 16.46 -53.55 9.14
CA TRP A 560 17.52 -53.52 8.14
C TRP A 560 18.93 -53.80 8.70
N ASP A 561 19.10 -53.89 10.02
CA ASP A 561 20.40 -54.01 10.69
C ASP A 561 21.22 -55.22 10.18
N THR A 562 20.53 -56.31 9.81
CA THR A 562 21.18 -57.50 9.23
C THR A 562 21.86 -57.23 7.90
N LEU A 563 21.31 -56.34 7.06
CA LEU A 563 21.93 -55.97 5.77
C LEU A 563 23.24 -55.21 6.00
N TYR A 564 23.29 -54.33 7.00
CA TYR A 564 24.51 -53.60 7.33
C TYR A 564 25.58 -54.52 7.91
N ALA A 565 25.20 -55.48 8.76
CA ALA A 565 26.13 -56.50 9.24
C ALA A 565 26.68 -57.38 8.11
N ILE A 566 25.83 -57.74 7.13
CA ILE A 566 26.25 -58.43 5.90
C ILE A 566 27.23 -57.57 5.12
N ALA A 567 26.94 -56.27 4.91
CA ALA A 567 27.81 -55.35 4.19
C ALA A 567 29.19 -55.18 4.87
N VAL A 568 29.22 -55.02 6.20
CA VAL A 568 30.47 -54.91 6.97
C VAL A 568 31.38 -56.10 6.72
N LYS A 569 30.80 -57.31 6.70
CA LYS A 569 31.53 -58.55 6.45
C LYS A 569 31.91 -58.73 4.99
N ALA A 570 31.01 -58.44 4.06
CA ALA A 570 31.24 -58.58 2.61
C ALA A 570 32.36 -57.65 2.12
N TYR A 571 32.44 -56.43 2.67
CA TYR A 571 33.41 -55.41 2.26
C TYR A 571 34.60 -55.26 3.22
N GLY A 572 34.70 -56.12 4.25
CA GLY A 572 35.85 -56.15 5.15
C GLY A 572 36.05 -54.88 5.97
N LEU A 573 34.99 -54.11 6.25
CA LEU A 573 35.08 -52.83 6.97
C LEU A 573 35.70 -53.00 8.37
N GLU A 574 35.50 -54.16 8.99
CA GLU A 574 36.04 -54.50 10.31
C GLU A 574 37.57 -54.42 10.40
N THR A 575 38.27 -54.59 9.27
CA THR A 575 39.74 -54.47 9.21
C THR A 575 40.24 -53.04 9.48
N HIS A 576 39.35 -52.05 9.37
CA HIS A 576 39.65 -50.64 9.63
C HIS A 576 39.23 -50.17 11.02
N PHE A 577 38.69 -51.07 11.86
CA PHE A 577 38.23 -50.69 13.19
C PHE A 577 39.39 -50.52 14.18
N THR A 578 39.31 -49.48 15.00
CA THR A 578 40.11 -49.41 16.22
C THR A 578 39.65 -50.48 17.22
N PRO A 579 40.48 -50.86 18.22
CA PRO A 579 40.07 -51.84 19.23
C PRO A 579 38.77 -51.48 19.97
N ASP A 580 38.52 -50.19 20.21
CA ASP A 580 37.26 -49.74 20.84
C ASP A 580 36.05 -49.93 19.92
N GLN A 581 36.21 -49.58 18.64
CA GLN A 581 35.17 -49.74 17.63
C GLN A 581 34.82 -51.20 17.40
N ALA A 582 35.84 -52.08 17.35
CA ALA A 582 35.65 -53.53 17.23
C ALA A 582 34.85 -54.09 18.42
N ARG A 583 35.14 -53.67 19.66
CA ARG A 583 34.36 -54.08 20.85
C ARG A 583 32.91 -53.61 20.78
N LYS A 584 32.66 -52.37 20.36
CA LYS A 584 31.30 -51.82 20.22
C LYS A 584 30.51 -52.55 19.14
N TYR A 585 31.12 -52.76 17.98
CA TYR A 585 30.50 -53.51 16.89
C TYR A 585 30.21 -54.95 17.30
N GLU A 586 31.12 -55.62 18.00
CA GLU A 586 30.91 -56.99 18.47
C GLU A 586 29.71 -57.07 19.42
N GLY A 587 29.59 -56.15 20.39
CA GLY A 587 28.43 -56.11 21.28
C GLY A 587 27.11 -55.87 20.55
N TRP A 588 27.10 -54.97 19.55
CA TRP A 588 25.93 -54.75 18.70
C TRP A 588 25.59 -55.99 17.86
N ARG A 589 26.60 -56.63 17.26
CA ARG A 589 26.44 -57.84 16.43
C ARG A 589 25.88 -59.01 17.25
N GLN A 590 26.36 -59.23 18.47
CA GLN A 590 25.83 -60.25 19.38
C GLN A 590 24.37 -59.99 19.74
N THR A 591 24.03 -58.72 20.00
CA THR A 591 22.64 -58.31 20.25
C THR A 591 21.77 -58.57 19.03
N LEU A 592 22.24 -58.20 17.83
CA LEU A 592 21.53 -58.43 16.58
C LEU A 592 21.28 -59.92 16.33
N SER A 593 22.31 -60.76 16.46
CA SER A 593 22.16 -62.22 16.32
C SER A 593 21.17 -62.79 17.33
N ALA A 594 21.28 -62.42 18.61
CA ALA A 594 20.34 -62.89 19.63
C ALA A 594 18.88 -62.48 19.33
N LYS A 595 18.67 -61.31 18.72
CA LYS A 595 17.34 -60.82 18.32
C LYS A 595 16.77 -61.54 17.10
N VAL A 596 17.60 -61.79 16.09
CA VAL A 596 17.22 -62.57 14.90
C VAL A 596 16.92 -64.02 15.29
N ASP A 597 17.77 -64.63 16.14
CA ASP A 597 17.58 -66.01 16.60
C ASP A 597 16.33 -66.16 17.48
N ALA A 598 15.93 -65.08 18.18
CA ALA A 598 14.67 -64.99 18.92
C ALA A 598 13.44 -64.66 18.04
N ASN A 599 13.63 -64.52 16.72
CA ASN A 599 12.59 -64.16 15.75
C ASN A 599 11.84 -62.86 16.11
N ASP A 600 12.55 -61.87 16.64
CA ASP A 600 12.01 -60.54 16.97
C ASP A 600 11.69 -59.80 15.66
N GLU A 601 10.40 -59.66 15.31
CA GLU A 601 9.93 -59.07 14.04
C GLU A 601 10.54 -57.68 13.78
N ALA A 602 10.92 -56.93 14.82
CA ALA A 602 11.57 -55.61 14.66
C ALA A 602 12.98 -55.67 14.06
N TYR A 603 13.63 -56.84 14.07
CA TYR A 603 14.98 -57.08 13.53
C TYR A 603 14.97 -57.95 12.27
N MET A 604 13.79 -58.29 11.76
CA MET A 604 13.61 -59.14 10.60
C MET A 604 13.21 -58.30 9.39
N ARG A 605 14.00 -58.37 8.31
CA ARG A 605 13.73 -57.61 7.08
C ARG A 605 12.71 -58.33 6.18
N PRO A 606 11.87 -57.59 5.43
CA PRO A 606 11.09 -58.18 4.35
C PRO A 606 11.99 -58.62 3.18
N ALA A 607 11.56 -59.63 2.42
CA ALA A 607 12.27 -60.12 1.24
C ALA A 607 12.16 -59.19 0.01
N THR A 608 11.30 -58.17 0.07
CA THR A 608 10.89 -57.30 -1.04
C THR A 608 12.07 -56.72 -1.83
N PHE A 609 13.17 -56.37 -1.15
CA PHE A 609 14.33 -55.73 -1.77
C PHE A 609 15.54 -56.66 -1.96
N ASP A 610 15.48 -57.92 -1.54
CA ASP A 610 16.64 -58.83 -1.57
C ASP A 610 17.18 -59.04 -3.00
N ALA A 611 16.29 -59.14 -4.01
CA ALA A 611 16.67 -59.31 -5.41
C ALA A 611 17.39 -58.09 -5.99
N VAL A 612 16.83 -56.88 -5.78
CA VAL A 612 17.44 -55.64 -6.27
C VAL A 612 18.74 -55.33 -5.52
N LEU A 613 18.80 -55.55 -4.20
CA LEU A 613 20.02 -55.38 -3.42
C LEU A 613 21.12 -56.36 -3.84
N SER A 614 20.77 -57.61 -4.17
CA SER A 614 21.73 -58.59 -4.68
C SER A 614 22.30 -58.21 -6.06
N ALA A 615 21.49 -57.57 -6.91
CA ALA A 615 21.94 -57.06 -8.21
C ALA A 615 22.80 -55.79 -8.07
N LEU A 616 22.46 -54.91 -7.15
CA LEU A 616 23.23 -53.68 -6.85
C LEU A 616 24.54 -53.97 -6.14
N PHE A 617 24.57 -54.97 -5.24
CA PHE A 617 25.72 -55.33 -4.41
C PHE A 617 26.04 -56.83 -4.52
N PRO A 618 26.66 -57.28 -5.63
CA PRO A 618 26.89 -58.71 -5.90
C PRO A 618 27.68 -59.44 -4.81
N GLU A 619 28.60 -58.76 -4.11
CA GLU A 619 29.39 -59.36 -3.02
C GLU A 619 28.55 -59.68 -1.77
N MET A 620 27.39 -59.02 -1.62
CA MET A 620 26.44 -59.30 -0.54
C MET A 620 25.44 -60.41 -0.90
N ALA A 621 25.26 -60.70 -2.19
CA ALA A 621 24.18 -61.55 -2.71
C ALA A 621 24.13 -62.94 -2.06
N GLU A 622 25.29 -63.61 -1.90
CA GLU A 622 25.35 -64.93 -1.27
C GLU A 622 24.71 -64.94 0.13
N ARG A 623 25.01 -63.92 0.94
CA ARG A 623 24.53 -63.79 2.33
C ARG A 623 23.09 -63.30 2.41
N ILE A 624 22.68 -62.42 1.49
CA ILE A 624 21.28 -61.98 1.38
C ILE A 624 20.41 -63.20 1.07
N ASN A 625 20.81 -64.02 0.09
CA ASN A 625 20.06 -65.20 -0.37
C ASN A 625 20.02 -66.35 0.64
N GLN A 626 20.92 -66.39 1.63
CA GLN A 626 20.84 -67.32 2.76
C GLN A 626 19.62 -67.05 3.67
N GLY A 627 18.99 -65.88 3.57
CA GLY A 627 17.75 -65.58 4.28
C GLY A 627 17.90 -65.32 5.78
N TYR A 628 19.13 -65.26 6.32
CA TYR A 628 19.33 -64.93 7.73
C TYR A 628 18.79 -63.53 8.05
N GLY A 629 17.92 -63.42 9.05
CA GLY A 629 17.27 -62.16 9.40
C GLY A 629 16.14 -61.73 8.46
N ARG A 630 15.59 -62.65 7.66
CA ARG A 630 14.44 -62.39 6.78
C ARG A 630 13.14 -62.83 7.45
N LEU A 631 12.10 -62.01 7.37
CA LEU A 631 10.75 -62.40 7.80
C LEU A 631 10.36 -63.70 7.09
N SER A 632 9.77 -64.62 7.86
CA SER A 632 9.17 -65.82 7.30
C SER A 632 7.99 -65.39 6.43
N ASP A 633 7.91 -65.90 5.21
CA ASP A 633 6.75 -65.67 4.34
C ASP A 633 5.54 -66.24 5.08
N LYS A 634 4.67 -65.36 5.60
CA LYS A 634 3.36 -65.77 6.12
C LYS A 634 2.59 -66.28 4.90
N GLY A 635 2.52 -67.62 4.80
CA GLY A 635 1.81 -68.32 3.74
C GLY A 635 0.32 -68.00 3.70
#